data_AF-A0A9D5C5X7-F1
#
_entry.id   AF-A0A9D5C5X7-F1
#
_cell.length_a   1.000
_cell.length_b   1.000
_cell.length_c   1.000
_cell.angle_alpha   90.00
_cell.angle_beta   90.00
_cell.angle_gamma   90.00
#
_symmetry.space_group_name_H-M   'P 1'
#
loop_
_entity.id
_entity.type
_entity.pdbx_description
1 polymer ?
#
loop_
_entity_poly.entity_id
_entity_poly.type
_entity_poly.pdbx_seq_one_letter_code
_entity_poly.pdbx_strand_id
1 'polypeptide(L)'
;MISRAPLLSLLITASHLLAPAAAVTFSCSGGDRCQSFIGYVPTNGTTIAAIQSLFQINPRRSLLAANALPLSTPPSFPLPSGSPIRIPLPCLCSNGTGLSNRRPVYTVRPNDGLDAIARGVFNGFVTYQEIAAANNVSDPNRIEVGQRLWIPLPCSCDEVDGRPVVHYGHVVTKGSNLDSIAEEFGTTEQVLMRVNGIQDPNSLEAGQILDVPLPACTSSISDKAMDSLLLLPNSSYTLTANNCIHCSCSSSTWNLQSVSFCRIEAVQQSGLISGLADGVYAERAYKKRKCSSASRCSVHIKTKDTKGVSLVNTLKNPCLSSHHAELCSSSAVCRKRILTVRNSQSCSDYDTGPYNANTQKARHLLGSVKDSILKLVRSPLNQPDSGDVKSDLIFLALPAVVGQALDPLAQLMETAYIGRLGPLELASAGISISIFNIISKIFNVPLLSVTTSFVAEDISKNSTSQHVMERPFQGENYEHGETSNEVVGRMKLPSVSTALLLAAVIGTIEALALFFGAGVFLSMMGISSNSPMRYPAQQFLSLRALGAPAVVVALAVQGVFRGFKDTKTPLLCIGLGNLSSVILLPVLVYTFHLGIIGAAVATIASQYVTTLSLMWCLSKRATILPPKFEDLQFDGYIKSGGFMLGRTLSILLTMTFGTSMAARLGPLAMAAHQICLQVWLAVSLLSDALAISAQALIASSFARYDYKRVKEVTYFVLKVGFFAGIALTIVLCASFSNIAELFTQDTEVLQIVKSGVLFVCATQPINSLAFIFDGLHYGVSDFSYAAYSSMTVGAISSVCLFYAPSFFGLPGVWLGLTLLMALRMAAGIMRLCWKTGPWWFLQQDTEISKVPS
;
A
#
# COMPACT_ATOMS: atom_id res chain seq x y z
N MET A 1 13.45 -46.00 -11.14
CA MET A 1 14.41 -44.89 -11.33
C MET A 1 14.03 -44.15 -12.61
N ILE A 2 13.51 -42.91 -12.52
CA ILE A 2 13.41 -41.95 -13.63
C ILE A 2 13.78 -40.56 -13.03
N SER A 3 14.34 -39.66 -13.85
CA SER A 3 15.23 -38.59 -13.38
C SER A 3 14.59 -37.46 -12.55
N ARG A 4 15.36 -36.91 -11.60
CA ARG A 4 15.09 -35.67 -10.85
C ARG A 4 16.03 -34.52 -11.31
N ALA A 5 15.82 -33.95 -12.49
CA ALA A 5 16.37 -32.64 -12.88
C ALA A 5 15.72 -32.14 -14.18
N PRO A 6 14.90 -31.07 -14.13
CA PRO A 6 15.16 -29.93 -15.03
C PRO A 6 14.84 -28.54 -14.44
N LEU A 7 14.33 -28.47 -13.20
CA LEU A 7 13.72 -27.25 -12.65
C LEU A 7 14.75 -26.27 -12.06
N LEU A 8 15.94 -26.74 -11.66
CA LEU A 8 17.00 -25.90 -11.09
C LEU A 8 17.81 -25.17 -12.18
N SER A 9 17.98 -25.78 -13.36
CA SER A 9 18.70 -25.19 -14.50
C SER A 9 17.98 -23.97 -15.08
N LEU A 10 16.64 -23.94 -15.01
CA LEU A 10 15.83 -22.82 -15.53
C LEU A 10 15.92 -21.55 -14.65
N LEU A 11 16.32 -21.70 -13.38
CA LEU A 11 16.50 -20.58 -12.45
C LEU A 11 17.89 -19.93 -12.53
N ILE A 12 18.88 -20.64 -13.05
CA ILE A 12 20.28 -20.16 -13.10
C ILE A 12 20.55 -19.37 -14.38
N THR A 13 19.93 -19.73 -15.51
CA THR A 13 20.11 -19.03 -16.80
C THR A 13 19.47 -17.63 -16.85
N ALA A 14 18.50 -17.33 -15.98
CA ALA A 14 17.90 -16.00 -15.86
C ALA A 14 18.83 -14.95 -15.18
N SER A 15 19.99 -15.36 -14.65
CA SER A 15 20.90 -14.50 -13.87
C SER A 15 21.71 -13.49 -14.71
N HIS A 16 21.73 -13.64 -16.03
CA HIS A 16 22.65 -12.90 -16.91
C HIS A 16 21.94 -12.21 -18.08
N LEU A 17 21.03 -11.27 -17.77
CA LEU A 17 20.61 -10.23 -18.73
C LEU A 17 19.98 -8.98 -18.05
N LEU A 18 20.51 -8.56 -16.89
CA LEU A 18 20.28 -7.19 -16.40
C LEU A 18 21.19 -6.22 -17.17
N ALA A 19 20.70 -5.70 -18.30
CA ALA A 19 21.13 -4.39 -18.75
C ALA A 19 20.62 -3.34 -17.74
N PRO A 20 21.43 -2.36 -17.31
CA PRO A 20 20.91 -1.23 -16.56
C PRO A 20 19.95 -0.45 -17.46
N ALA A 21 18.81 -0.02 -16.92
CA ALA A 21 17.92 0.88 -17.64
C ALA A 21 18.68 2.17 -17.99
N ALA A 22 18.71 2.52 -19.28
CA ALA A 22 19.46 3.67 -19.76
C ALA A 22 18.89 4.99 -19.22
N ALA A 23 19.77 5.95 -18.92
CA ALA A 23 19.37 7.27 -18.48
C ALA A 23 18.73 8.08 -19.61
N VAL A 24 17.69 8.87 -19.31
CA VAL A 24 17.03 9.76 -20.26
C VAL A 24 17.64 11.15 -20.15
N THR A 25 18.91 11.27 -20.54
CA THR A 25 19.61 12.55 -20.68
C THR A 25 19.40 13.09 -22.09
N PHE A 26 18.94 14.33 -22.23
CA PHE A 26 18.81 14.96 -23.54
C PHE A 26 20.20 15.14 -24.17
N SER A 27 20.35 14.68 -25.41
CA SER A 27 21.59 14.82 -26.17
C SER A 27 21.73 16.23 -26.74
N CYS A 28 22.97 16.70 -26.80
CA CYS A 28 23.31 17.99 -27.40
C CYS A 28 24.74 17.97 -27.94
N SER A 29 24.99 18.72 -29.01
CA SER A 29 26.20 18.62 -29.82
C SER A 29 27.23 19.73 -29.54
N GLY A 30 26.80 20.80 -28.87
CA GLY A 30 27.58 22.03 -28.67
C GLY A 30 28.36 22.12 -27.34
N GLY A 31 28.93 23.31 -27.10
CA GLY A 31 29.49 23.72 -25.81
C GLY A 31 28.62 24.75 -25.08
N ASP A 32 27.37 24.84 -25.51
CA ASP A 32 26.62 26.09 -25.53
C ASP A 32 25.69 26.30 -24.34
N ARG A 33 25.24 27.55 -24.20
CA ARG A 33 24.33 28.01 -23.15
C ARG A 33 23.10 28.65 -23.78
N CYS A 34 21.96 28.00 -23.61
CA CYS A 34 20.67 28.48 -24.08
C CYS A 34 19.65 28.55 -22.93
N GLN A 35 18.43 28.94 -23.25
CA GLN A 35 17.27 28.82 -22.36
C GLN A 35 16.37 27.69 -22.86
N SER A 36 16.06 26.74 -21.98
CA SER A 36 15.19 25.59 -22.24
C SER A 36 14.09 25.55 -21.18
N PHE A 37 12.97 24.89 -21.48
CA PHE A 37 11.80 24.80 -20.62
C PHE A 37 11.57 23.36 -20.13
N ILE A 38 10.85 23.19 -19.01
CA ILE A 38 10.23 21.91 -18.63
C ILE A 38 8.77 22.11 -18.22
N GLY A 39 7.95 21.08 -18.40
CA GLY A 39 6.53 21.03 -18.06
C GLY A 39 6.30 20.59 -16.62
N TYR A 40 6.44 21.51 -15.67
CA TYR A 40 6.24 21.22 -14.24
C TYR A 40 4.74 21.16 -13.91
N VAL A 41 4.28 20.08 -13.28
CA VAL A 41 2.87 19.92 -12.90
C VAL A 41 2.66 20.38 -11.45
N PRO A 42 1.95 21.50 -11.20
CA PRO A 42 1.80 22.04 -9.86
C PRO A 42 0.84 21.20 -9.01
N THR A 43 1.20 20.99 -7.74
CA THR A 43 0.29 20.44 -6.73
C THR A 43 -0.73 21.49 -6.27
N ASN A 44 -1.86 21.04 -5.72
CA ASN A 44 -2.93 21.93 -5.28
C ASN A 44 -2.44 22.95 -4.21
N GLY A 45 -2.84 24.21 -4.35
CA GLY A 45 -2.42 25.31 -3.47
C GLY A 45 -1.04 25.91 -3.76
N THR A 46 -0.31 25.43 -4.78
CA THR A 46 0.97 26.05 -5.16
C THR A 46 0.78 27.43 -5.79
N THR A 47 1.73 28.33 -5.54
CA THR A 47 1.70 29.74 -5.99
C THR A 47 2.91 30.10 -6.84
N ILE A 48 2.79 31.19 -7.61
CA ILE A 48 3.89 31.79 -8.38
C ILE A 48 5.16 31.96 -7.51
N ALA A 49 5.03 32.43 -6.27
CA ALA A 49 6.15 32.59 -5.34
C ALA A 49 6.80 31.26 -4.93
N ALA A 50 6.01 30.21 -4.72
CA ALA A 50 6.53 28.87 -4.38
C ALA A 50 7.36 28.29 -5.52
N ILE A 51 6.87 28.37 -6.76
CA ILE A 51 7.59 27.93 -7.96
C ILE A 51 8.84 28.78 -8.21
N GLN A 52 8.76 30.11 -8.05
CA GLN A 52 9.90 31.00 -8.18
C GLN A 52 11.02 30.65 -7.18
N SER A 53 10.65 30.31 -5.94
CA SER A 53 11.58 29.88 -4.89
C SER A 53 12.21 28.51 -5.20
N LEU A 54 11.39 27.52 -5.57
CA LEU A 54 11.82 26.15 -5.87
C LEU A 54 12.81 26.10 -7.05
N PHE A 55 12.48 26.78 -8.15
CA PHE A 55 13.29 26.80 -9.36
C PHE A 55 14.34 27.93 -9.40
N GLN A 56 14.38 28.79 -8.37
CA GLN A 56 15.31 29.93 -8.23
C GLN A 56 15.26 30.93 -9.41
N ILE A 57 14.07 31.07 -10.01
CA ILE A 57 13.84 31.89 -11.21
C ILE A 57 13.91 33.37 -10.83
N ASN A 58 14.86 34.09 -11.41
CA ASN A 58 14.99 35.53 -11.22
C ASN A 58 15.36 36.21 -12.54
N PRO A 59 14.68 37.30 -12.94
CA PRO A 59 13.55 37.94 -12.27
C PRO A 59 12.22 37.19 -12.43
N ARG A 60 11.27 37.38 -11.49
CA ARG A 60 9.92 36.76 -11.48
C ARG A 60 9.18 36.84 -12.82
N ARG A 61 9.35 37.95 -13.56
CA ARG A 61 8.74 38.17 -14.88
C ARG A 61 9.06 37.06 -15.89
N SER A 62 10.21 36.38 -15.77
CA SER A 62 10.59 35.27 -16.67
C SER A 62 9.67 34.05 -16.55
N LEU A 63 9.13 33.78 -15.35
CA LEU A 63 8.13 32.71 -15.15
C LEU A 63 6.75 33.11 -15.73
N LEU A 64 6.38 34.39 -15.62
CA LEU A 64 5.14 34.92 -16.22
C LEU A 64 5.21 34.88 -17.75
N ALA A 65 6.32 35.38 -18.30
CA ALA A 65 6.70 35.38 -19.71
C ALA A 65 6.58 34.00 -20.38
N ALA A 66 7.17 32.97 -19.77
CA ALA A 66 7.14 31.60 -20.28
C ALA A 66 5.73 30.99 -20.37
N ASN A 67 4.77 31.52 -19.60
CA ASN A 67 3.39 31.02 -19.47
C ASN A 67 2.34 32.03 -19.95
N ALA A 68 2.74 33.07 -20.70
CA ALA A 68 1.88 34.17 -21.16
C ALA A 68 1.05 34.89 -20.08
N LEU A 69 1.46 34.82 -18.80
CA LEU A 69 0.72 35.42 -17.68
C LEU A 69 0.93 36.95 -17.60
N PRO A 70 -0.10 37.75 -17.25
CA PRO A 70 0.02 39.19 -17.11
C PRO A 70 1.08 39.63 -16.09
N LEU A 71 1.84 40.69 -16.39
CA LEU A 71 2.89 41.22 -15.50
C LEU A 71 2.35 41.67 -14.12
N SER A 72 1.08 42.05 -14.06
CA SER A 72 0.33 42.43 -12.86
C SER A 72 -0.01 41.26 -11.93
N THR A 73 0.14 40.00 -12.39
CA THR A 73 -0.12 38.79 -11.59
C THR A 73 0.66 38.83 -10.27
N PRO A 74 0.01 38.70 -9.10
CA PRO A 74 0.70 38.79 -7.81
C PRO A 74 1.52 37.52 -7.50
N PRO A 75 2.54 37.58 -6.61
CA PRO A 75 3.32 36.40 -6.21
C PRO A 75 2.49 35.31 -5.51
N SER A 76 1.40 35.70 -4.84
CA SER A 76 0.44 34.81 -4.18
C SER A 76 -0.61 34.20 -5.12
N PHE A 77 -0.55 34.48 -6.43
CA PHE A 77 -1.48 33.89 -7.40
C PHE A 77 -1.36 32.35 -7.40
N PRO A 78 -2.46 31.61 -7.16
CA PRO A 78 -2.46 30.16 -7.20
C PRO A 78 -2.38 29.66 -8.64
N LEU A 79 -1.62 28.59 -8.85
CA LEU A 79 -1.48 27.95 -10.17
C LEU A 79 -2.54 26.85 -10.35
N PRO A 80 -3.02 26.61 -11.59
CA PRO A 80 -3.92 25.49 -11.87
C PRO A 80 -3.19 24.17 -11.61
N SER A 81 -3.76 23.35 -10.72
CA SER A 81 -3.21 22.06 -10.36
C SER A 81 -3.52 21.00 -11.41
N GLY A 82 -2.53 20.16 -11.75
CA GLY A 82 -2.68 19.06 -12.71
C GLY A 82 -2.39 19.43 -14.18
N SER A 83 -2.40 20.72 -14.55
CA SER A 83 -1.92 21.19 -15.85
C SER A 83 -0.44 21.57 -15.79
N PRO A 84 0.42 21.14 -16.73
CA PRO A 84 1.84 21.51 -16.74
C PRO A 84 2.02 23.01 -17.03
N ILE A 85 2.99 23.63 -16.34
CA ILE A 85 3.46 24.99 -16.61
C ILE A 85 4.91 24.98 -17.09
N ARG A 86 5.24 25.91 -17.98
CA ARG A 86 6.58 26.07 -18.55
C ARG A 86 7.51 26.73 -17.54
N ILE A 87 8.49 25.98 -17.06
CA ILE A 87 9.55 26.48 -16.16
C ILE A 87 10.78 26.85 -16.99
N PRO A 88 11.18 28.13 -17.03
CA PRO A 88 12.41 28.53 -17.71
C PRO A 88 13.64 28.14 -16.88
N LEU A 89 14.53 27.33 -17.46
CA LEU A 89 15.83 26.98 -16.89
C LEU A 89 16.99 27.40 -17.81
N PRO A 90 18.15 27.78 -17.24
CA PRO A 90 19.37 28.01 -18.02
C PRO A 90 19.98 26.64 -18.34
N CYS A 91 20.16 26.31 -19.63
CA CYS A 91 20.80 25.07 -20.04
C CYS A 91 22.32 25.26 -20.19
N LEU A 92 23.07 24.17 -20.03
CA LEU A 92 24.47 24.07 -20.41
C LEU A 92 24.68 22.70 -21.08
N CYS A 93 25.09 22.71 -22.35
CA CYS A 93 25.57 21.49 -23.00
C CYS A 93 27.00 21.17 -22.54
N SER A 94 27.27 19.93 -22.19
CA SER A 94 28.61 19.46 -21.83
C SER A 94 28.77 17.96 -22.11
N ASN A 95 29.86 17.59 -22.78
CA ASN A 95 30.22 16.20 -23.08
C ASN A 95 29.10 15.36 -23.75
N GLY A 96 28.29 15.98 -24.62
CA GLY A 96 27.20 15.31 -25.34
C GLY A 96 25.83 15.33 -24.62
N THR A 97 25.76 15.84 -23.39
CA THR A 97 24.53 15.87 -22.57
C THR A 97 24.20 17.27 -22.09
N GLY A 98 22.93 17.67 -22.17
CA GLY A 98 22.47 18.98 -21.74
C GLY A 98 21.78 18.93 -20.37
N LEU A 99 22.29 19.72 -19.42
CA LEU A 99 21.81 19.75 -18.04
C LEU A 99 21.65 21.19 -17.55
N SER A 100 20.70 21.41 -16.64
CA SER A 100 20.39 22.73 -16.11
C SER A 100 21.58 23.33 -15.32
N ASN A 101 22.00 24.53 -15.70
CA ASN A 101 23.29 25.12 -15.31
C ASN A 101 23.31 25.55 -13.83
N ARG A 102 23.65 24.60 -12.95
CA ARG A 102 23.76 24.76 -11.49
C ARG A 102 22.53 25.35 -10.80
N ARG A 103 21.35 25.24 -11.44
CA ARG A 103 20.04 25.64 -10.88
C ARG A 103 18.96 24.64 -11.34
N PRO A 104 17.96 24.33 -10.50
CA PRO A 104 17.82 24.79 -9.12
C PRO A 104 18.78 24.09 -8.15
N VAL A 105 18.96 24.69 -6.98
CA VAL A 105 19.67 24.07 -5.84
C VAL A 105 18.66 23.85 -4.72
N TYR A 106 18.18 22.61 -4.59
CA TYR A 106 17.31 22.21 -3.50
C TYR A 106 18.05 22.23 -2.16
N THR A 107 17.32 22.36 -1.05
CA THR A 107 17.87 22.29 0.31
C THR A 107 17.07 21.26 1.11
N VAL A 108 17.75 20.20 1.52
CA VAL A 108 17.17 18.99 2.14
C VAL A 108 16.45 19.35 3.44
N ARG A 109 15.23 18.86 3.60
CA ARG A 109 14.33 19.05 4.73
C ARG A 109 14.31 17.79 5.62
N PRO A 110 13.77 17.88 6.85
CA PRO A 110 13.53 16.69 7.67
C PRO A 110 12.69 15.65 6.91
N ASN A 111 13.12 14.40 6.95
CA ASN A 111 12.52 13.23 6.28
C ASN A 111 12.56 13.22 4.73
N ASP A 112 13.29 14.13 4.08
CA ASP A 112 13.56 14.00 2.65
C ASP A 112 14.49 12.81 2.35
N GLY A 113 14.29 12.19 1.18
CA GLY A 113 15.22 11.26 0.54
C GLY A 113 15.40 11.61 -0.94
N LEU A 114 16.51 11.22 -1.57
CA LEU A 114 16.81 11.63 -2.94
C LEU A 114 15.72 11.25 -3.96
N ASP A 115 15.07 10.08 -3.81
CA ASP A 115 13.96 9.67 -4.68
C ASP A 115 12.67 10.49 -4.45
N ALA A 116 12.41 10.90 -3.21
CA ALA A 116 11.29 11.78 -2.87
C ALA A 116 11.51 13.21 -3.40
N ILE A 117 12.75 13.70 -3.40
CA ILE A 117 13.11 14.97 -4.06
C ILE A 117 12.93 14.83 -5.57
N ALA A 118 13.53 13.80 -6.19
CA ALA A 118 13.44 13.53 -7.62
C ALA A 118 11.98 13.46 -8.14
N ARG A 119 11.17 12.55 -7.57
CA ARG A 119 9.82 12.24 -8.04
C ARG A 119 8.75 13.16 -7.45
N GLY A 120 8.82 13.43 -6.15
CA GLY A 120 7.80 14.20 -5.41
C GLY A 120 7.96 15.71 -5.52
N VAL A 121 9.20 16.22 -5.62
CA VAL A 121 9.45 17.68 -5.71
C VAL A 121 9.71 18.14 -7.14
N PHE A 122 10.32 17.31 -8.00
CA PHE A 122 10.67 17.65 -9.38
C PHE A 122 9.96 16.79 -10.44
N ASN A 123 8.76 16.29 -10.14
CA ASN A 123 7.89 15.47 -11.01
C ASN A 123 8.54 14.23 -11.67
N GLY A 124 9.75 13.82 -11.27
CA GLY A 124 10.50 12.74 -11.92
C GLY A 124 11.34 13.17 -13.13
N PHE A 125 11.55 14.46 -13.37
CA PHE A 125 12.44 14.98 -14.42
C PHE A 125 13.92 14.55 -14.26
N VAL A 126 14.30 14.04 -13.08
CA VAL A 126 15.61 13.44 -12.79
C VAL A 126 15.40 12.21 -11.92
N THR A 127 16.38 11.31 -11.91
CA THR A 127 16.47 10.17 -10.98
C THR A 127 17.26 10.53 -9.71
N TYR A 128 17.12 9.71 -8.66
CA TYR A 128 17.93 9.89 -7.45
C TYR A 128 19.43 9.63 -7.70
N GLN A 129 19.76 8.78 -8.67
CA GLN A 129 21.14 8.49 -9.08
C GLN A 129 21.79 9.70 -9.75
N GLU A 130 21.07 10.41 -10.60
CA GLU A 130 21.58 11.64 -11.24
C GLU A 130 21.79 12.76 -10.22
N ILE A 131 20.86 12.94 -9.27
CA ILE A 131 21.08 13.89 -8.15
C ILE A 131 22.30 13.46 -7.31
N ALA A 132 22.46 12.17 -7.01
CA ALA A 132 23.60 11.67 -6.24
C ALA A 132 24.94 11.93 -6.96
N ALA A 133 25.03 11.56 -8.25
CA ALA A 133 26.22 11.75 -9.08
C ALA A 133 26.55 13.25 -9.27
N ALA A 134 25.56 14.09 -9.57
CA ALA A 134 25.74 15.53 -9.77
C ALA A 134 26.22 16.29 -8.51
N ASN A 135 26.08 15.67 -7.33
CA ASN A 135 26.46 16.24 -6.03
C ASN A 135 27.53 15.40 -5.28
N ASN A 136 28.14 14.40 -5.92
CA ASN A 136 29.12 13.49 -5.32
C ASN A 136 28.64 12.75 -4.04
N VAL A 137 27.35 12.44 -3.93
CA VAL A 137 26.78 11.72 -2.77
C VAL A 137 27.07 10.22 -2.89
N SER A 138 27.92 9.70 -2.00
CA SER A 138 28.42 8.32 -2.07
C SER A 138 27.42 7.24 -1.60
N ASP A 139 26.52 7.57 -0.67
CA ASP A 139 25.41 6.72 -0.22
C ASP A 139 24.10 7.51 -0.42
N PRO A 140 23.27 7.18 -1.44
CA PRO A 140 22.01 7.88 -1.71
C PRO A 140 21.00 7.89 -0.56
N ASN A 141 21.19 7.04 0.46
CA ASN A 141 20.34 6.97 1.66
C ASN A 141 20.82 7.89 2.80
N ARG A 142 21.97 8.58 2.63
CA ARG A 142 22.56 9.48 3.63
C ARG A 142 22.66 10.89 3.08
N ILE A 143 21.56 11.64 3.20
CA ILE A 143 21.54 13.08 3.00
C ILE A 143 21.21 13.78 4.33
N GLU A 144 21.85 14.93 4.56
CA GLU A 144 21.73 15.67 5.82
C GLU A 144 20.71 16.81 5.70
N VAL A 145 19.94 17.07 6.76
CA VAL A 145 18.99 18.20 6.78
C VAL A 145 19.77 19.52 6.68
N GLY A 146 19.41 20.36 5.72
CA GLY A 146 20.14 21.58 5.36
C GLY A 146 21.20 21.39 4.26
N GLN A 147 21.51 20.16 3.85
CA GLN A 147 22.39 19.90 2.71
C GLN A 147 21.82 20.53 1.44
N ARG A 148 22.69 21.12 0.61
CA ARG A 148 22.31 21.80 -0.63
C ARG A 148 22.67 20.93 -1.83
N LEU A 149 21.67 20.57 -2.62
CA LEU A 149 21.78 19.66 -3.77
C LEU A 149 21.39 20.39 -5.05
N TRP A 150 22.29 20.47 -6.02
CA TRP A 150 21.94 20.87 -7.38
C TRP A 150 21.11 19.77 -8.05
N ILE A 151 20.00 20.15 -8.67
CA ILE A 151 19.12 19.23 -9.39
C ILE A 151 19.44 19.34 -10.88
N PRO A 152 20.00 18.29 -11.52
CA PRO A 152 20.51 18.33 -12.88
C PRO A 152 19.38 18.07 -13.90
N LEU A 153 18.44 19.00 -14.03
CA LEU A 153 17.27 18.83 -14.91
C LEU A 153 17.72 18.73 -16.38
N PRO A 154 17.16 17.81 -17.19
CA PRO A 154 17.53 17.63 -18.59
C PRO A 154 17.10 18.83 -19.44
N CYS A 155 17.91 19.14 -20.45
CA CYS A 155 17.66 20.21 -21.43
C CYS A 155 18.52 20.01 -22.68
N SER A 156 18.22 20.70 -23.78
CA SER A 156 19.12 20.77 -24.93
C SER A 156 19.13 22.16 -25.56
N CYS A 157 20.09 22.41 -26.45
CA CYS A 157 20.37 23.69 -27.10
C CYS A 157 20.60 23.56 -28.61
N ASP A 158 20.36 22.39 -29.19
CA ASP A 158 20.67 22.10 -30.59
C ASP A 158 19.59 22.64 -31.54
N GLU A 159 19.93 22.86 -32.81
CA GLU A 159 18.93 23.16 -33.85
C GLU A 159 18.34 21.87 -34.41
N VAL A 160 17.02 21.83 -34.59
CA VAL A 160 16.31 20.67 -35.15
C VAL A 160 15.91 20.96 -36.59
N ASP A 161 16.35 20.11 -37.53
CA ASP A 161 16.21 20.29 -38.98
C ASP A 161 16.75 21.64 -39.51
N GLY A 162 17.81 22.17 -38.88
CA GLY A 162 18.38 23.47 -39.21
C GLY A 162 17.42 24.64 -38.92
N ARG A 163 16.56 24.47 -37.90
CA ARG A 163 15.65 25.51 -37.40
C ARG A 163 15.92 25.81 -35.93
N PRO A 164 15.81 27.08 -35.53
CA PRO A 164 15.86 27.48 -34.13
C PRO A 164 14.62 26.98 -33.37
N VAL A 165 14.85 26.28 -32.26
CA VAL A 165 13.82 25.71 -31.38
C VAL A 165 14.13 26.01 -29.92
N VAL A 166 13.13 25.88 -29.05
CA VAL A 166 13.32 25.84 -27.60
C VAL A 166 12.89 24.47 -27.09
N HIS A 167 13.88 23.69 -26.65
CA HIS A 167 13.68 22.36 -26.08
C HIS A 167 12.81 22.42 -24.82
N TYR A 168 11.74 21.62 -24.81
CA TYR A 168 10.77 21.51 -23.73
C TYR A 168 10.70 20.08 -23.20
N GLY A 169 11.09 19.88 -21.94
CA GLY A 169 10.89 18.60 -21.27
C GLY A 169 9.41 18.36 -20.97
N HIS A 170 8.78 17.45 -21.72
CA HIS A 170 7.40 17.00 -21.53
C HIS A 170 7.39 15.68 -20.74
N VAL A 171 6.43 15.50 -19.82
CA VAL A 171 6.19 14.22 -19.13
C VAL A 171 5.00 13.52 -19.78
N VAL A 172 5.22 12.36 -20.39
CA VAL A 172 4.18 11.62 -21.11
C VAL A 172 3.02 11.25 -20.19
N THR A 173 1.81 11.75 -20.47
CA THR A 173 0.60 11.38 -19.74
C THR A 173 0.05 10.01 -20.16
N LYS A 174 -0.61 9.32 -19.23
CA LYS A 174 -1.14 7.97 -19.47
C LYS A 174 -2.22 7.97 -20.56
N GLY A 175 -1.91 7.34 -21.70
CA GLY A 175 -2.81 7.23 -22.85
C GLY A 175 -2.50 8.20 -24.00
N SER A 176 -1.49 9.07 -23.85
CA SER A 176 -0.95 9.85 -24.97
C SER A 176 -0.21 8.95 -25.96
N ASN A 177 -0.24 9.33 -27.24
CA ASN A 177 0.62 8.78 -28.29
C ASN A 177 1.49 9.90 -28.91
N LEU A 178 2.53 9.55 -29.67
CA LEU A 178 3.45 10.54 -30.23
C LEU A 178 2.75 11.53 -31.18
N ASP A 179 1.76 11.10 -31.96
CA ASP A 179 0.95 11.99 -32.80
C ASP A 179 0.25 13.10 -32.00
N SER A 180 -0.45 12.76 -30.91
CA SER A 180 -1.16 13.76 -30.08
C SER A 180 -0.20 14.77 -29.44
N ILE A 181 0.98 14.33 -29.02
CA ILE A 181 2.03 15.20 -28.44
C ILE A 181 2.64 16.07 -29.57
N ALA A 182 2.84 15.51 -30.75
CA ALA A 182 3.35 16.26 -31.90
C ALA A 182 2.37 17.38 -32.33
N GLU A 183 1.08 17.08 -32.38
CA GLU A 183 0.01 18.05 -32.68
C GLU A 183 -0.10 19.13 -31.60
N GLU A 184 -0.07 18.76 -30.30
CA GLU A 184 -0.14 19.70 -29.17
C GLU A 184 0.97 20.77 -29.23
N PHE A 185 2.20 20.37 -29.56
CA PHE A 185 3.37 21.25 -29.54
C PHE A 185 3.80 21.79 -30.92
N GLY A 186 3.09 21.43 -32.00
CA GLY A 186 3.36 21.94 -33.35
C GLY A 186 4.62 21.38 -34.00
N THR A 187 4.90 20.09 -33.77
CA THR A 187 6.01 19.33 -34.35
C THR A 187 5.48 18.08 -35.09
N THR A 188 6.30 17.07 -35.37
CA THR A 188 5.86 15.80 -35.99
C THR A 188 6.34 14.58 -35.19
N GLU A 189 5.62 13.46 -35.31
CA GLU A 189 6.04 12.18 -34.72
C GLU A 189 7.49 11.83 -35.11
N GLN A 190 7.83 11.92 -36.40
CA GLN A 190 9.17 11.63 -36.90
C GLN A 190 10.27 12.49 -36.27
N VAL A 191 9.97 13.76 -35.98
CA VAL A 191 10.89 14.66 -35.26
C VAL A 191 11.03 14.22 -33.80
N LEU A 192 9.92 13.95 -33.10
CA LEU A 192 9.94 13.46 -31.72
C LEU A 192 10.71 12.14 -31.59
N MET A 193 10.43 11.17 -32.47
CA MET A 193 11.12 9.88 -32.50
C MET A 193 12.64 10.05 -32.63
N ARG A 194 13.06 10.83 -33.63
CA ARG A 194 14.49 11.05 -33.93
C ARG A 194 15.22 11.80 -32.82
N VAL A 195 14.60 12.84 -32.24
CA VAL A 195 15.21 13.63 -31.14
C VAL A 195 15.32 12.79 -29.86
N ASN A 196 14.37 11.88 -29.60
CA ASN A 196 14.33 11.04 -28.40
C ASN A 196 14.91 9.62 -28.58
N GLY A 197 15.44 9.28 -29.76
CA GLY A 197 15.98 7.95 -30.07
C GLY A 197 14.95 6.80 -30.13
N ILE A 198 13.66 7.12 -30.22
CA ILE A 198 12.56 6.13 -30.22
C ILE A 198 12.48 5.44 -31.59
N GLN A 199 12.45 4.10 -31.59
CA GLN A 199 12.38 3.30 -32.83
C GLN A 199 10.96 2.81 -33.18
N ASP A 200 10.08 2.65 -32.19
CA ASP A 200 8.68 2.24 -32.35
C ASP A 200 7.78 3.22 -31.58
N PRO A 201 6.83 3.92 -32.23
CA PRO A 201 5.87 4.80 -31.55
C PRO A 201 5.08 4.14 -30.42
N ASN A 202 4.86 2.82 -30.51
CA ASN A 202 4.10 2.05 -29.53
C ASN A 202 4.90 1.73 -28.26
N SER A 203 6.20 2.03 -28.23
CA SER A 203 7.08 1.85 -27.06
C SER A 203 7.00 2.99 -26.03
N LEU A 204 6.13 3.98 -26.25
CA LEU A 204 6.02 5.17 -25.40
C LEU A 204 5.41 4.85 -24.02
N GLU A 205 6.18 5.04 -22.95
CA GLU A 205 5.74 4.74 -21.58
C GLU A 205 5.16 5.97 -20.85
N ALA A 206 4.09 5.77 -20.07
CA ALA A 206 3.51 6.82 -19.23
C ALA A 206 4.48 7.21 -18.10
N GLY A 207 4.83 8.50 -18.01
CA GLY A 207 5.88 9.02 -17.12
C GLY A 207 7.27 9.10 -17.76
N GLN A 208 7.44 8.69 -19.01
CA GLN A 208 8.65 8.97 -19.79
C GLN A 208 8.83 10.48 -19.97
N ILE A 209 10.08 10.95 -19.93
CA ILE A 209 10.43 12.33 -20.29
C ILE A 209 10.75 12.38 -21.78
N LEU A 210 10.10 13.28 -22.51
CA LEU A 210 10.41 13.59 -23.91
C LEU A 210 11.03 14.98 -24.01
N ASP A 211 12.05 15.10 -24.84
CA ASP A 211 12.48 16.36 -25.42
C ASP A 211 11.56 16.72 -26.59
N VAL A 212 10.79 17.79 -26.41
CA VAL A 212 9.88 18.33 -27.42
C VAL A 212 10.46 19.65 -27.94
N PRO A 213 10.92 19.71 -29.20
CA PRO A 213 11.46 20.94 -29.77
C PRO A 213 10.33 21.90 -30.13
N LEU A 214 10.08 22.91 -29.29
CA LEU A 214 9.10 23.96 -29.58
C LEU A 214 9.63 24.88 -30.68
N PRO A 215 8.94 25.07 -31.82
CA PRO A 215 9.38 26.03 -32.82
C PRO A 215 9.42 27.46 -32.23
N ALA A 216 10.46 28.22 -32.57
CA ALA A 216 10.74 29.50 -31.93
C ALA A 216 11.06 30.62 -32.93
N CYS A 217 10.60 31.83 -32.61
CA CYS A 217 11.01 33.05 -33.28
C CYS A 217 12.41 33.46 -32.79
N THR A 218 13.34 33.70 -33.72
CA THR A 218 14.63 34.35 -33.45
C THR A 218 14.51 35.87 -33.47
N SER A 219 15.45 36.56 -32.79
CA SER A 219 15.70 37.97 -33.04
C SER A 219 16.32 38.18 -34.44
N SER A 220 15.98 39.29 -35.09
CA SER A 220 16.68 39.78 -36.30
C SER A 220 17.73 40.86 -35.95
N ILE A 221 18.18 40.89 -34.69
CA ILE A 221 19.08 41.90 -34.14
C ILE A 221 20.53 41.45 -34.36
N SER A 222 21.44 42.39 -34.63
CA SER A 222 22.87 42.09 -34.81
C SER A 222 23.45 41.33 -33.61
N ASP A 223 24.27 40.32 -33.91
CA ASP A 223 25.01 39.41 -33.02
C ASP A 223 25.66 40.09 -31.80
N LYS A 224 26.02 41.38 -31.93
CA LYS A 224 26.65 42.20 -30.89
C LYS A 224 25.69 42.78 -29.83
N ALA A 225 24.38 42.67 -30.02
CA ALA A 225 23.38 43.05 -29.03
C ALA A 225 23.25 41.96 -27.94
N MET A 226 22.85 42.34 -26.73
CA MET A 226 22.65 41.38 -25.64
C MET A 226 21.46 40.43 -25.91
N ASP A 227 20.52 40.85 -26.74
CA ASP A 227 19.30 40.12 -27.09
C ASP A 227 19.44 39.34 -28.43
N SER A 228 20.66 39.20 -28.98
CA SER A 228 20.87 38.55 -30.30
C SER A 228 20.45 37.08 -30.32
N LEU A 229 20.83 36.33 -29.27
CA LEU A 229 20.47 34.92 -29.03
C LEU A 229 19.04 34.72 -28.48
N LEU A 230 18.15 35.71 -28.62
CA LEU A 230 16.79 35.61 -28.13
C LEU A 230 15.96 34.64 -28.99
N LEU A 231 15.65 33.49 -28.39
CA LEU A 231 14.70 32.49 -28.87
C LEU A 231 13.39 32.60 -28.10
N LEU A 232 12.26 32.65 -28.80
CA LEU A 232 10.94 32.79 -28.19
C LEU A 232 9.91 31.84 -28.81
N PRO A 233 9.45 30.79 -28.10
CA PRO A 233 8.44 29.87 -28.62
C PRO A 233 7.03 30.46 -28.57
N ASN A 234 6.11 29.90 -29.36
CA ASN A 234 4.70 30.26 -29.35
C ASN A 234 4.06 30.14 -27.94
N SER A 235 3.03 30.94 -27.66
CA SER A 235 2.39 31.08 -26.34
C SER A 235 3.36 31.48 -25.22
N SER A 236 4.36 32.29 -25.54
CA SER A 236 5.21 32.99 -24.58
C SER A 236 5.53 34.40 -25.06
N TYR A 237 5.91 35.29 -24.14
CA TYR A 237 6.40 36.63 -24.45
C TYR A 237 7.74 36.89 -23.76
N THR A 238 8.40 38.00 -24.10
CA THR A 238 9.60 38.48 -23.42
C THR A 238 9.65 40.00 -23.40
N LEU A 239 10.51 40.55 -22.55
CA LEU A 239 10.64 41.99 -22.29
C LEU A 239 12.07 42.44 -22.52
N THR A 240 12.31 43.09 -23.67
CA THR A 240 13.60 43.66 -24.07
C THR A 240 13.67 45.15 -23.74
N ALA A 241 14.82 45.80 -24.00
CA ALA A 241 15.03 47.24 -23.83
C ALA A 241 14.51 47.80 -22.48
N ASN A 242 15.04 47.30 -21.35
CA ASN A 242 14.64 47.69 -19.99
C ASN A 242 13.12 47.60 -19.70
N ASN A 243 12.46 46.58 -20.25
CA ASN A 243 11.02 46.31 -20.18
C ASN A 243 10.14 47.22 -21.06
N CYS A 244 10.72 48.08 -21.89
CA CYS A 244 9.95 49.00 -22.72
C CYS A 244 9.39 48.39 -24.01
N ILE A 245 9.92 47.25 -24.45
CA ILE A 245 9.46 46.51 -25.63
C ILE A 245 9.02 45.11 -25.18
N HIS A 246 7.81 44.73 -25.56
CA HIS A 246 7.23 43.41 -25.36
C HIS A 246 7.23 42.66 -26.69
N CYS A 247 7.95 41.54 -26.73
CA CYS A 247 8.05 40.69 -27.90
C CYS A 247 7.24 39.39 -27.70
N SER A 248 6.50 38.97 -28.73
CA SER A 248 5.73 37.72 -28.79
C SER A 248 5.96 37.01 -30.13
N CYS A 249 5.91 35.68 -30.15
CA CYS A 249 6.11 34.91 -31.37
C CYS A 249 4.79 34.67 -32.12
N SER A 250 4.75 34.94 -33.42
CA SER A 250 3.56 34.70 -34.27
C SER A 250 3.47 33.22 -34.67
N SER A 251 2.40 32.53 -34.26
CA SER A 251 2.19 31.09 -34.56
C SER A 251 2.01 30.77 -36.05
N SER A 252 1.54 31.73 -36.86
CA SER A 252 1.25 31.53 -38.28
C SER A 252 2.40 31.93 -39.21
N THR A 253 3.27 32.85 -38.76
CA THR A 253 4.35 33.40 -39.60
C THR A 253 5.74 33.20 -39.01
N TRP A 254 5.87 32.68 -37.78
CA TRP A 254 7.12 32.49 -37.04
C TRP A 254 8.04 33.72 -37.00
N ASN A 255 7.44 34.90 -37.10
CA ASN A 255 8.10 36.20 -36.97
C ASN A 255 7.87 36.79 -35.58
N LEU A 256 8.90 37.45 -35.05
CA LEU A 256 8.85 38.12 -33.74
C LEU A 256 8.06 39.43 -33.82
N GLN A 257 6.85 39.45 -33.27
CA GLN A 257 6.03 40.65 -33.14
C GLN A 257 6.47 41.44 -31.91
N SER A 258 6.73 42.74 -32.05
CA SER A 258 7.26 43.58 -30.98
C SER A 258 6.45 44.86 -30.81
N VAL A 259 6.01 45.16 -29.59
CA VAL A 259 5.18 46.32 -29.25
C VAL A 259 5.85 47.13 -28.14
N SER A 260 5.96 48.45 -28.32
CA SER A 260 6.49 49.37 -27.32
C SER A 260 5.42 49.77 -26.30
N PHE A 261 5.66 49.53 -25.01
CA PHE A 261 4.74 49.87 -23.92
C PHE A 261 5.23 51.02 -23.03
N CYS A 262 6.52 51.39 -23.07
CA CYS A 262 6.96 52.66 -22.51
C CYS A 262 6.54 53.81 -23.42
N ARG A 263 6.04 54.90 -22.82
CA ARG A 263 6.15 56.22 -23.45
C ARG A 263 7.63 56.55 -23.54
N ILE A 264 8.18 56.68 -24.74
CA ILE A 264 9.50 57.29 -24.91
C ILE A 264 9.32 58.78 -24.64
N GLU A 265 9.57 59.20 -23.41
CA GLU A 265 9.93 60.59 -23.16
C GLU A 265 11.27 60.83 -23.84
N ALA A 266 11.21 61.33 -25.07
CA ALA A 266 12.37 61.85 -25.74
C ALA A 266 12.96 62.94 -24.84
N VAL A 267 14.23 62.77 -24.44
CA VAL A 267 14.96 63.81 -23.70
C VAL A 267 15.21 64.96 -24.67
N GLN A 268 14.21 65.83 -24.77
CA GLN A 268 14.16 66.93 -25.74
C GLN A 268 15.11 68.03 -25.28
N GLN A 269 16.41 67.84 -25.54
CA GLN A 269 17.40 68.89 -25.42
C GLN A 269 17.02 70.03 -26.38
N SER A 270 16.47 71.09 -25.79
CA SER A 270 16.26 72.43 -26.36
C SER A 270 15.54 72.53 -27.71
N GLY A 271 14.26 72.91 -27.65
CA GLY A 271 13.78 73.99 -28.50
C GLY A 271 12.66 73.69 -29.51
N LEU A 272 11.60 74.48 -29.37
CA LEU A 272 10.64 74.93 -30.38
C LEU A 272 9.65 73.95 -31.05
N ILE A 273 8.47 74.53 -31.29
CA ILE A 273 7.36 74.16 -32.18
C ILE A 273 6.43 73.03 -31.72
N SER A 274 5.13 73.34 -31.86
CA SER A 274 3.95 72.58 -31.48
C SER A 274 3.26 71.94 -32.69
N GLY A 275 2.58 70.80 -32.53
CA GLY A 275 1.58 70.38 -33.53
C GLY A 275 1.04 68.95 -33.40
N LEU A 276 -0.28 68.85 -33.27
CA LEU A 276 -1.19 67.90 -33.96
C LEU A 276 -0.88 66.39 -34.01
N ALA A 277 -1.73 65.64 -33.28
CA ALA A 277 -2.72 64.66 -33.80
C ALA A 277 -2.31 63.43 -34.67
N ASP A 278 -2.93 62.30 -34.29
CA ASP A 278 -3.52 61.23 -35.14
C ASP A 278 -2.68 60.45 -36.18
N GLY A 279 -2.15 59.30 -35.73
CA GLY A 279 -2.56 58.00 -36.27
C GLY A 279 -1.89 57.41 -37.54
N VAL A 280 -2.49 56.28 -37.97
CA VAL A 280 -2.24 55.49 -39.21
C VAL A 280 -0.99 54.58 -39.23
N TYR A 281 -1.18 53.41 -39.86
CA TYR A 281 -0.19 52.35 -40.14
C TYR A 281 0.95 52.81 -41.07
N ALA A 282 2.15 52.24 -40.90
CA ALA A 282 3.12 52.11 -41.98
C ALA A 282 4.04 50.89 -41.80
N GLU A 283 3.95 49.91 -42.69
CA GLU A 283 5.10 49.03 -42.97
C GLU A 283 6.17 49.82 -43.73
N ARG A 284 7.46 49.59 -43.43
CA ARG A 284 8.45 49.21 -44.47
C ARG A 284 9.86 48.91 -43.93
N ALA A 285 10.50 48.01 -44.67
CA ALA A 285 11.88 47.55 -44.57
C ALA A 285 12.93 48.63 -44.26
N TYR A 286 13.95 48.25 -43.48
CA TYR A 286 15.19 49.03 -43.36
C TYR A 286 16.38 48.39 -44.09
N LYS A 287 17.19 49.24 -44.72
CA LYS A 287 18.23 48.88 -45.69
C LYS A 287 19.61 48.88 -45.02
N LYS A 288 20.48 47.93 -45.37
CA LYS A 288 21.86 47.85 -44.84
C LYS A 288 22.60 49.20 -44.97
N ARG A 289 23.25 49.65 -43.90
CA ARG A 289 24.37 50.63 -43.95
C ARG A 289 25.52 50.13 -43.07
N LYS A 290 26.75 50.18 -43.60
CA LYS A 290 27.99 50.03 -42.81
C LYS A 290 28.37 51.38 -42.21
N CYS A 291 28.98 51.35 -41.02
CA CYS A 291 29.98 52.33 -40.59
C CYS A 291 31.02 51.62 -39.70
N SER A 292 32.21 52.17 -39.63
CA SER A 292 33.41 51.52 -39.08
C SER A 292 33.78 51.96 -37.66
N SER A 293 34.72 51.24 -37.07
CA SER A 293 35.36 51.49 -35.78
C SER A 293 36.03 52.85 -35.63
N ALA A 294 35.96 53.45 -34.43
CA ALA A 294 37.07 54.18 -33.80
C ALA A 294 36.90 54.38 -32.27
N SER A 295 38.03 54.35 -31.56
CA SER A 295 38.37 55.05 -30.28
C SER A 295 37.29 55.41 -29.23
N ARG A 296 37.28 54.62 -28.14
CA ARG A 296 37.66 55.04 -26.76
C ARG A 296 37.48 56.53 -26.38
N CYS A 297 36.57 56.80 -25.44
CA CYS A 297 36.60 57.98 -24.56
C CYS A 297 36.15 57.62 -23.14
N SER A 298 36.75 58.25 -22.13
CA SER A 298 36.36 58.14 -20.71
C SER A 298 36.30 59.54 -20.11
N VAL A 299 35.25 59.87 -19.36
CA VAL A 299 35.12 61.13 -18.64
C VAL A 299 34.66 60.87 -17.22
N HIS A 300 35.44 61.33 -16.26
CA HIS A 300 35.08 61.40 -14.84
C HIS A 300 34.35 62.73 -14.58
N ILE A 301 33.25 62.71 -13.82
CA ILE A 301 32.73 63.90 -13.12
C ILE A 301 32.60 63.55 -11.63
N LYS A 302 32.77 64.56 -10.77
CA LYS A 302 32.91 64.48 -9.31
C LYS A 302 32.23 65.71 -8.69
N THR A 303 32.15 65.78 -7.35
CA THR A 303 31.62 66.91 -6.54
C THR A 303 30.07 66.96 -6.42
N LYS A 304 29.47 67.42 -5.30
CA LYS A 304 30.00 67.77 -3.96
C LYS A 304 28.88 67.77 -2.89
N ASP A 305 29.24 67.44 -1.64
CA ASP A 305 28.37 67.62 -0.46
C ASP A 305 28.55 68.99 0.22
N THR A 306 27.44 69.58 0.67
CA THR A 306 27.28 70.54 1.80
C THR A 306 25.80 70.90 1.97
N LYS A 307 25.20 71.14 3.14
CA LYS A 307 25.55 70.89 4.57
C LYS A 307 24.31 71.20 5.45
N GLY A 308 24.20 70.63 6.66
CA GLY A 308 23.15 70.96 7.65
C GLY A 308 22.37 69.71 8.09
N VAL A 309 22.67 68.98 9.19
CA VAL A 309 22.97 69.32 10.60
C VAL A 309 21.71 69.62 11.45
N SER A 310 21.28 68.60 12.18
CA SER A 310 20.75 68.68 13.56
C SER A 310 21.04 67.34 14.24
N LEU A 311 21.55 67.36 15.49
CA LEU A 311 22.13 66.16 16.13
C LEU A 311 22.14 66.26 17.66
N VAL A 312 21.53 65.26 18.32
CA VAL A 312 21.66 64.92 19.76
C VAL A 312 21.51 63.38 19.82
N ASN A 313 22.56 62.59 20.06
CA ASN A 313 23.20 62.24 21.35
C ASN A 313 22.27 61.48 22.33
N THR A 314 22.65 60.38 23.02
CA THR A 314 24.00 59.77 23.18
C THR A 314 23.96 58.29 23.62
N LEU A 315 24.97 57.50 23.18
CA LEU A 315 25.69 56.42 23.89
C LEU A 315 24.99 55.54 24.98
N LYS A 316 24.81 54.24 24.71
CA LYS A 316 25.65 53.12 25.28
C LYS A 316 25.14 51.70 24.93
N ASN A 317 26.10 50.80 24.66
CA ASN A 317 26.03 49.34 24.85
C ASN A 317 26.77 48.99 26.17
N PRO A 318 26.75 47.74 26.73
CA PRO A 318 26.21 46.47 26.21
C PRO A 318 25.33 45.67 27.23
N CYS A 319 25.07 44.39 26.88
CA CYS A 319 24.85 43.20 27.74
C CYS A 319 23.45 42.52 27.81
N LEU A 320 23.45 41.27 27.30
CA LEU A 320 22.69 40.05 27.67
C LEU A 320 21.12 40.03 27.65
N SER A 321 20.63 39.23 26.69
CA SER A 321 19.68 38.11 26.87
C SER A 321 18.17 38.35 27.15
N SER A 322 17.39 38.16 26.07
CA SER A 322 16.17 37.31 26.00
C SER A 322 14.96 37.54 26.95
N HIS A 323 13.97 38.28 26.43
CA HIS A 323 12.55 37.87 26.21
C HIS A 323 11.85 36.91 27.21
N HIS A 324 10.72 37.29 27.82
CA HIS A 324 9.33 37.38 27.27
C HIS A 324 8.70 36.00 26.93
N ALA A 325 7.50 35.57 27.35
CA ALA A 325 6.33 36.15 28.04
C ALA A 325 5.60 37.32 27.33
N GLU A 326 4.27 37.38 27.13
CA GLU A 326 3.15 36.42 27.18
C GLU A 326 1.88 37.07 26.52
N LEU A 327 0.76 36.35 26.37
CA LEU A 327 -0.64 36.84 26.21
C LEU A 327 -1.10 37.73 25.01
N CYS A 328 -1.88 37.09 24.11
CA CYS A 328 -3.29 37.39 23.70
C CYS A 328 -3.82 38.72 23.06
N SER A 329 -4.48 38.52 21.90
CA SER A 329 -5.76 39.14 21.43
C SER A 329 -5.73 40.58 20.84
N SER A 330 -6.69 41.09 20.04
CA SER A 330 -8.11 40.71 19.80
C SER A 330 -8.72 41.38 18.53
N SER A 331 -9.81 40.83 17.94
CA SER A 331 -10.93 41.60 17.34
C SER A 331 -12.14 40.76 16.87
N ALA A 332 -13.31 40.98 17.52
CA ALA A 332 -14.69 41.17 17.01
C ALA A 332 -15.25 40.35 15.81
N VAL A 333 -16.55 39.99 15.71
CA VAL A 333 -17.79 40.78 15.95
C VAL A 333 -19.00 39.89 16.34
N CYS A 334 -19.84 40.35 17.30
CA CYS A 334 -21.28 40.04 17.57
C CYS A 334 -21.86 38.61 17.32
N ARG A 335 -22.61 37.94 18.21
CA ARG A 335 -23.41 38.26 19.43
C ARG A 335 -23.55 36.95 20.28
N LYS A 336 -24.36 36.74 21.35
CA LYS A 336 -25.59 37.38 21.90
C LYS A 336 -25.70 37.16 23.45
N ARG A 337 -26.89 37.50 23.98
CA ARG A 337 -27.45 37.40 25.36
C ARG A 337 -27.84 35.94 25.78
N ILE A 338 -28.05 35.53 27.06
CA ILE A 338 -28.26 36.23 28.37
C ILE A 338 -27.92 35.31 29.60
N LEU A 339 -27.93 35.86 30.85
CA LEU A 339 -27.72 35.33 32.24
C LEU A 339 -28.06 33.83 32.57
N THR A 340 -27.67 33.19 33.70
CA THR A 340 -27.25 33.54 35.11
C THR A 340 -26.11 32.59 35.58
N VAL A 341 -25.23 32.81 36.57
CA VAL A 341 -25.14 33.55 37.87
C VAL A 341 -25.78 32.86 39.09
N ARG A 342 -24.98 32.09 39.87
CA ARG A 342 -24.69 32.35 41.31
C ARG A 342 -23.58 31.47 41.95
N ASN A 343 -22.87 32.10 42.90
CA ASN A 343 -22.03 31.67 44.05
C ASN A 343 -21.47 30.24 44.17
N SER A 344 -20.23 29.92 44.62
CA SER A 344 -19.09 30.59 45.33
C SER A 344 -18.89 30.24 46.82
N GLN A 345 -17.89 29.38 47.12
CA GLN A 345 -17.03 29.25 48.33
C GLN A 345 -16.16 27.98 48.14
N SER A 346 -14.84 27.88 48.36
CA SER A 346 -13.90 28.41 49.37
C SER A 346 -13.99 27.67 50.72
N CYS A 347 -12.92 27.13 51.35
CA CYS A 347 -11.53 26.80 50.98
C CYS A 347 -10.93 25.90 52.10
N SER A 348 -9.73 25.31 51.90
CA SER A 348 -8.92 24.58 52.91
C SER A 348 -9.52 23.26 53.47
N ASP A 349 -8.75 22.29 53.98
CA ASP A 349 -7.30 22.02 53.89
C ASP A 349 -7.00 20.50 54.04
N TYR A 350 -5.75 20.08 53.79
CA TYR A 350 -5.08 18.79 54.11
C TYR A 350 -5.91 17.56 54.56
N ASP A 351 -5.75 16.42 53.85
CA ASP A 351 -4.87 15.33 54.33
C ASP A 351 -4.54 14.29 53.22
N THR A 352 -3.80 13.24 53.59
CA THR A 352 -3.15 12.19 52.77
C THR A 352 -4.08 11.25 51.96
N GLY A 353 -3.53 10.68 50.87
CA GLY A 353 -4.25 9.79 49.94
C GLY A 353 -4.40 8.32 50.40
N PRO A 354 -4.93 7.42 49.53
CA PRO A 354 -4.09 6.93 48.43
C PRO A 354 -4.80 6.58 47.10
N TYR A 355 -3.99 6.23 46.09
CA TYR A 355 -4.39 5.57 44.84
C TYR A 355 -5.21 4.28 45.08
N ASN A 356 -6.41 4.14 44.49
CA ASN A 356 -6.94 2.81 44.12
C ASN A 356 -8.15 2.77 43.15
N ALA A 357 -8.99 3.82 43.09
CA ALA A 357 -10.31 3.75 42.44
C ALA A 357 -10.29 3.27 40.97
N ASN A 358 -9.36 3.78 40.16
CA ASN A 358 -9.28 3.44 38.73
C ASN A 358 -8.82 1.99 38.49
N THR A 359 -7.89 1.48 39.31
CA THR A 359 -7.40 0.09 39.23
C THR A 359 -8.52 -0.91 39.49
N GLN A 360 -9.39 -0.62 40.46
CA GLN A 360 -10.51 -1.48 40.83
C GLN A 360 -11.61 -1.45 39.75
N LYS A 361 -11.92 -0.27 39.19
CA LYS A 361 -12.89 -0.12 38.09
C LYS A 361 -12.41 -0.84 36.81
N ALA A 362 -11.11 -0.76 36.50
CA ALA A 362 -10.50 -1.51 35.40
C ALA A 362 -10.56 -3.04 35.63
N ARG A 363 -10.23 -3.53 36.83
CA ARG A 363 -10.38 -4.96 37.18
C ARG A 363 -11.83 -5.43 37.09
N HIS A 364 -12.80 -4.60 37.50
CA HIS A 364 -14.22 -4.95 37.42
C HIS A 364 -14.75 -4.99 35.97
N LEU A 365 -14.24 -4.11 35.10
CA LEU A 365 -14.52 -4.15 33.66
C LEU A 365 -13.88 -5.39 33.00
N LEU A 366 -12.59 -5.66 33.24
CA LEU A 366 -11.95 -6.88 32.74
C LEU A 366 -12.62 -8.16 33.30
N GLY A 367 -13.04 -8.15 34.57
CA GLY A 367 -13.79 -9.24 35.19
C GLY A 367 -15.14 -9.46 34.49
N SER A 368 -15.93 -8.40 34.30
CA SER A 368 -17.23 -8.48 33.61
C SER A 368 -17.10 -8.90 32.14
N VAL A 369 -16.07 -8.45 31.42
CA VAL A 369 -15.80 -8.88 30.05
C VAL A 369 -15.36 -10.35 30.04
N LYS A 370 -14.44 -10.73 30.93
CA LYS A 370 -13.98 -12.11 31.09
C LYS A 370 -15.14 -13.05 31.39
N ASP A 371 -16.04 -12.72 32.32
CA ASP A 371 -17.17 -13.57 32.70
C ASP A 371 -18.27 -13.61 31.63
N SER A 372 -18.49 -12.53 30.88
CA SER A 372 -19.38 -12.57 29.70
C SER A 372 -18.82 -13.50 28.61
N ILE A 373 -17.52 -13.43 28.32
CA ILE A 373 -16.86 -14.35 27.38
C ILE A 373 -16.85 -15.78 27.97
N LEU A 374 -16.63 -15.96 29.27
CA LEU A 374 -16.65 -17.27 29.91
C LEU A 374 -18.04 -17.90 29.85
N LYS A 375 -19.12 -17.12 29.99
CA LYS A 375 -20.51 -17.58 29.84
C LYS A 375 -20.81 -17.98 28.38
N LEU A 376 -20.34 -17.22 27.39
CA LEU A 376 -20.42 -17.58 25.97
C LEU A 376 -19.63 -18.85 25.60
N VAL A 377 -18.58 -19.18 26.35
CA VAL A 377 -17.65 -20.30 26.05
C VAL A 377 -17.82 -21.50 27.00
N ARG A 378 -18.71 -21.44 28.01
CA ARG A 378 -18.93 -22.51 29.00
C ARG A 378 -20.08 -23.45 28.63
N SER A 379 -19.79 -24.35 27.70
CA SER A 379 -20.40 -25.69 27.63
C SER A 379 -19.30 -26.76 27.56
N PRO A 380 -19.40 -27.86 28.34
CA PRO A 380 -18.56 -29.04 28.17
C PRO A 380 -19.40 -30.29 27.83
N LEU A 381 -19.06 -30.93 26.71
CA LEU A 381 -19.11 -32.38 26.40
C LEU A 381 -20.35 -33.25 26.68
N ASN A 382 -21.43 -32.76 27.30
CA ASN A 382 -22.74 -33.39 27.15
C ASN A 382 -23.28 -33.00 25.76
N GLN A 383 -23.26 -33.95 24.82
CA GLN A 383 -24.09 -33.83 23.63
C GLN A 383 -25.56 -33.78 24.10
N PRO A 384 -26.35 -32.77 23.73
CA PRO A 384 -27.79 -32.98 23.69
C PRO A 384 -28.02 -34.01 22.58
N ASP A 385 -28.42 -35.24 22.91
CA ASP A 385 -28.90 -36.18 21.88
C ASP A 385 -30.36 -35.85 21.51
N SER A 386 -30.58 -34.56 21.22
CA SER A 386 -31.77 -34.08 20.55
C SER A 386 -31.78 -34.64 19.14
N GLY A 387 -32.76 -35.48 18.82
CA GLY A 387 -32.96 -35.99 17.47
C GLY A 387 -33.33 -34.94 16.40
N ASP A 388 -33.22 -33.64 16.71
CA ASP A 388 -33.32 -32.55 15.74
C ASP A 388 -31.93 -32.00 15.40
N VAL A 389 -31.43 -32.39 14.23
CA VAL A 389 -30.20 -31.92 13.58
C VAL A 389 -30.03 -30.38 13.62
N LYS A 390 -31.12 -29.62 13.65
CA LYS A 390 -31.07 -28.16 13.72
C LYS A 390 -30.52 -27.64 15.06
N SER A 391 -30.89 -28.28 16.17
CA SER A 391 -30.43 -27.93 17.53
C SER A 391 -28.92 -28.09 17.62
N ASP A 392 -28.44 -29.27 17.25
CA ASP A 392 -27.02 -29.65 17.26
C ASP A 392 -26.17 -28.69 16.42
N LEU A 393 -26.61 -28.38 15.19
CA LEU A 393 -25.86 -27.52 14.28
C LEU A 393 -25.79 -26.08 14.80
N ILE A 394 -26.87 -25.52 15.36
CA ILE A 394 -26.88 -24.17 15.93
C ILE A 394 -25.96 -24.09 17.16
N PHE A 395 -26.00 -25.11 18.03
CA PHE A 395 -25.18 -25.19 19.24
C PHE A 395 -23.67 -25.29 18.94
N LEU A 396 -23.30 -25.96 17.85
CA LEU A 396 -21.91 -26.04 17.37
C LEU A 396 -21.48 -24.79 16.58
N ALA A 397 -22.37 -24.24 15.76
CA ALA A 397 -22.05 -23.10 14.89
C ALA A 397 -21.87 -21.79 15.65
N LEU A 398 -22.67 -21.51 16.70
CA LEU A 398 -22.58 -20.23 17.39
C LEU A 398 -21.20 -19.98 18.05
N PRO A 399 -20.59 -20.94 18.79
CA PRO A 399 -19.21 -20.79 19.28
C PRO A 399 -18.15 -20.76 18.16
N ALA A 400 -18.35 -21.52 17.08
CA ALA A 400 -17.43 -21.53 15.93
C ALA A 400 -17.42 -20.17 15.20
N VAL A 401 -18.59 -19.58 14.99
CA VAL A 401 -18.78 -18.23 14.42
C VAL A 401 -18.08 -17.18 15.28
N VAL A 402 -18.33 -17.17 16.59
CA VAL A 402 -17.67 -16.22 17.50
C VAL A 402 -16.14 -16.42 17.50
N GLY A 403 -15.67 -17.67 17.42
CA GLY A 403 -14.25 -17.98 17.35
C GLY A 403 -13.58 -17.49 16.06
N GLN A 404 -14.20 -17.74 14.90
CA GLN A 404 -13.64 -17.32 13.60
C GLN A 404 -13.81 -15.83 13.29
N ALA A 405 -14.79 -15.14 13.87
CA ALA A 405 -15.01 -13.72 13.63
C ALA A 405 -13.91 -12.80 14.22
N LEU A 406 -13.13 -13.25 15.21
CA LEU A 406 -12.15 -12.42 15.91
C LEU A 406 -10.98 -11.96 15.01
N ASP A 407 -10.39 -12.87 14.22
CA ASP A 407 -9.24 -12.52 13.38
C ASP A 407 -9.62 -11.58 12.22
N PRO A 408 -10.73 -11.81 11.47
CA PRO A 408 -11.13 -10.92 10.37
C PRO A 408 -11.60 -9.55 10.86
N LEU A 409 -12.28 -9.44 12.01
CA LEU A 409 -12.63 -8.15 12.59
C LEU A 409 -11.39 -7.31 12.93
N ALA A 410 -10.34 -7.93 13.48
CA ALA A 410 -9.07 -7.25 13.70
C ALA A 410 -8.37 -6.84 12.39
N GLN A 411 -8.39 -7.69 11.36
CA GLN A 411 -7.81 -7.40 10.05
C GLN A 411 -8.59 -6.33 9.27
N LEU A 412 -9.91 -6.25 9.42
CA LEU A 412 -10.73 -5.15 8.89
C LEU A 412 -10.31 -3.83 9.56
N MET A 413 -10.14 -3.82 10.89
CA MET A 413 -9.67 -2.63 11.61
C MET A 413 -8.23 -2.23 11.22
N GLU A 414 -7.30 -3.18 11.09
CA GLU A 414 -5.94 -2.94 10.57
C GLU A 414 -5.99 -2.30 9.17
N THR A 415 -6.78 -2.87 8.27
CA THR A 415 -6.96 -2.37 6.90
C THR A 415 -7.60 -0.98 6.89
N ALA A 416 -8.56 -0.71 7.76
CA ALA A 416 -9.22 0.60 7.86
C ALA A 416 -8.27 1.67 8.42
N TYR A 417 -7.49 1.38 9.46
CA TYR A 417 -6.53 2.35 10.00
C TYR A 417 -5.39 2.66 9.01
N ILE A 418 -4.94 1.68 8.23
CA ILE A 418 -3.95 1.94 7.16
C ILE A 418 -4.59 2.71 6.00
N GLY A 419 -5.83 2.39 5.60
CA GLY A 419 -6.56 3.11 4.54
C GLY A 419 -6.80 4.60 4.82
N ARG A 420 -6.83 5.00 6.09
CA ARG A 420 -6.92 6.39 6.54
C ARG A 420 -5.60 7.17 6.43
N LEU A 421 -4.46 6.51 6.22
CA LEU A 421 -3.19 7.20 5.91
C LEU A 421 -3.17 7.67 4.46
N GLY A 422 -3.59 6.79 3.55
CA GLY A 422 -3.65 7.08 2.11
C GLY A 422 -3.81 5.83 1.25
N PRO A 423 -4.09 6.01 -0.05
CA PRO A 423 -4.22 4.90 -0.99
C PRO A 423 -2.88 4.14 -1.17
N LEU A 424 -1.76 4.86 -1.10
CA LEU A 424 -0.43 4.31 -1.35
C LEU A 424 -0.02 3.33 -0.24
N GLU A 425 -0.26 3.72 1.02
CA GLU A 425 0.03 2.96 2.23
C GLU A 425 -0.83 1.69 2.27
N LEU A 426 -2.11 1.82 1.95
CA LEU A 426 -3.07 0.71 1.90
C LEU A 426 -2.72 -0.32 0.82
N ALA A 427 -2.39 0.14 -0.39
CA ALA A 427 -1.94 -0.75 -1.46
C ALA A 427 -0.63 -1.47 -1.09
N SER A 428 0.31 -0.73 -0.53
CA SER A 428 1.61 -1.25 -0.09
C SER A 428 1.51 -2.29 1.02
N ALA A 429 0.67 -2.02 2.02
CA ALA A 429 0.35 -2.96 3.08
C ALA A 429 -0.39 -4.19 2.52
N GLY A 430 -1.38 -4.01 1.63
CA GLY A 430 -2.15 -5.11 1.06
C GLY A 430 -1.31 -6.16 0.33
N ILE A 431 -0.40 -5.72 -0.55
CA ILE A 431 0.52 -6.65 -1.24
C ILE A 431 1.47 -7.33 -0.24
N SER A 432 1.98 -6.58 0.74
CA SER A 432 2.87 -7.10 1.77
C SER A 432 2.20 -8.13 2.68
N ILE A 433 0.93 -7.90 3.05
CA ILE A 433 0.09 -8.84 3.79
C ILE A 433 -0.15 -10.10 2.95
N SER A 434 -0.36 -9.97 1.64
CA SER A 434 -0.50 -11.11 0.72
C SER A 434 0.79 -11.96 0.67
N ILE A 435 1.96 -11.32 0.49
CA ILE A 435 3.29 -11.99 0.52
C ILE A 435 3.54 -12.69 1.86
N PHE A 436 3.30 -12.01 2.99
CA PHE A 436 3.42 -12.59 4.32
C PHE A 436 2.50 -13.81 4.46
N ASN A 437 1.21 -13.67 4.11
CA ASN A 437 0.22 -14.73 4.26
C ASN A 437 0.49 -15.97 3.40
N ILE A 438 0.97 -15.84 2.16
CA ILE A 438 1.32 -17.01 1.33
C ILE A 438 2.53 -17.75 1.92
N ILE A 439 3.59 -17.02 2.31
CA ILE A 439 4.81 -17.61 2.87
C ILE A 439 4.52 -18.26 4.23
N SER A 440 3.88 -17.55 5.17
CA SER A 440 3.53 -18.11 6.47
C SER A 440 2.60 -19.32 6.35
N LYS A 441 1.62 -19.33 5.44
CA LYS A 441 0.71 -20.48 5.31
C LYS A 441 1.36 -21.70 4.64
N ILE A 442 2.38 -21.51 3.81
CA ILE A 442 3.18 -22.62 3.26
C ILE A 442 3.87 -23.43 4.37
N PHE A 443 4.52 -22.75 5.32
CA PHE A 443 5.29 -23.43 6.37
C PHE A 443 4.47 -23.81 7.61
N ASN A 444 3.45 -23.02 7.97
CA ASN A 444 2.82 -23.14 9.28
C ASN A 444 1.55 -24.03 9.29
N VAL A 445 0.87 -24.22 8.15
CA VAL A 445 -0.22 -25.21 8.03
C VAL A 445 0.27 -26.67 8.19
N PRO A 446 1.41 -27.10 7.60
CA PRO A 446 2.00 -28.41 7.88
C PRO A 446 2.33 -28.56 9.38
N LEU A 447 3.03 -27.57 9.94
CA LEU A 447 3.51 -27.59 11.32
C LEU A 447 2.37 -27.73 12.33
N LEU A 448 1.27 -26.99 12.15
CA LEU A 448 0.07 -27.08 13.00
C LEU A 448 -0.54 -28.49 12.99
N SER A 449 -0.67 -29.11 11.81
CA SER A 449 -1.26 -30.43 11.64
C SER A 449 -0.38 -31.54 12.26
N VAL A 450 0.93 -31.49 11.98
CA VAL A 450 1.93 -32.43 12.51
C VAL A 450 2.04 -32.32 14.03
N THR A 451 2.10 -31.10 14.57
CA THR A 451 2.16 -30.87 16.02
C THR A 451 0.91 -31.38 16.73
N THR A 452 -0.28 -31.12 16.18
CA THR A 452 -1.55 -31.62 16.76
C THR A 452 -1.56 -33.16 16.81
N SER A 453 -1.05 -33.81 15.77
CA SER A 453 -1.02 -35.27 15.66
C SER A 453 -0.03 -35.90 16.64
N PHE A 454 1.24 -35.47 16.64
CA PHE A 454 2.26 -36.03 17.54
C PHE A 454 1.94 -35.82 19.02
N VAL A 455 1.37 -34.66 19.40
CA VAL A 455 0.99 -34.41 20.81
C VAL A 455 -0.18 -35.30 21.24
N ALA A 456 -1.16 -35.55 20.36
CA ALA A 456 -2.25 -36.47 20.66
C ALA A 456 -1.76 -37.94 20.79
N GLU A 457 -0.75 -38.33 20.01
CA GLU A 457 -0.13 -39.66 20.05
C GLU A 457 0.78 -39.88 21.27
N ASP A 458 1.57 -38.88 21.64
CA ASP A 458 2.40 -38.88 22.86
C ASP A 458 1.50 -39.05 24.11
N ILE A 459 0.36 -38.36 24.14
CA ILE A 459 -0.64 -38.48 25.21
C ILE A 459 -1.30 -39.86 25.25
N SER A 460 -1.64 -40.47 24.10
CA SER A 460 -2.25 -41.81 24.11
C SER A 460 -1.26 -42.87 24.60
N LYS A 461 0.00 -42.84 24.12
CA LYS A 461 1.09 -43.73 24.59
C LYS A 461 1.35 -43.58 26.09
N ASN A 462 1.38 -42.35 26.61
CA ASN A 462 1.64 -42.07 28.02
C ASN A 462 0.45 -42.52 28.91
N SER A 463 -0.79 -42.29 28.46
CA SER A 463 -2.01 -42.79 29.13
C SER A 463 -2.02 -44.33 29.23
N THR A 464 -1.64 -45.03 28.16
CA THR A 464 -1.48 -46.50 28.17
C THR A 464 -0.38 -46.94 29.13
N SER A 465 0.72 -46.18 29.21
CA SER A 465 1.86 -46.50 30.08
C SER A 465 1.52 -46.40 31.58
N GLN A 466 0.61 -45.49 31.98
CA GLN A 466 0.12 -45.43 33.36
C GLN A 466 -0.74 -46.66 33.71
N HIS A 467 -1.64 -47.09 32.83
CA HIS A 467 -2.49 -48.27 33.09
C HIS A 467 -1.75 -49.61 33.11
N VAL A 468 -0.59 -49.72 32.44
CA VAL A 468 0.22 -50.95 32.43
C VAL A 468 1.01 -51.16 33.73
N MET A 469 1.07 -50.15 34.62
CA MET A 469 1.77 -50.23 35.90
C MET A 469 0.89 -50.76 37.07
N GLU A 470 -0.39 -51.04 36.83
CA GLU A 470 -1.25 -51.76 37.78
C GLU A 470 -1.21 -53.28 37.50
N ARG A 471 -0.28 -53.99 38.14
CA ARG A 471 -0.41 -55.45 38.33
C ARG A 471 -1.16 -55.73 39.62
N PRO A 472 -2.02 -56.78 39.66
CA PRO A 472 -2.96 -56.96 40.75
C PRO A 472 -2.27 -57.42 42.04
N PHE A 473 -2.54 -56.73 43.14
CA PHE A 473 -2.40 -57.28 44.49
C PHE A 473 -3.60 -56.92 45.36
N GLN A 474 -3.82 -57.74 46.39
CA GLN A 474 -5.10 -57.88 47.10
C GLN A 474 -5.39 -56.72 48.07
N GLY A 475 -6.68 -56.55 48.43
CA GLY A 475 -7.04 -56.35 49.84
C GLY A 475 -7.85 -55.09 50.18
N GLU A 476 -9.16 -55.30 50.33
CA GLU A 476 -10.05 -54.72 51.36
C GLU A 476 -10.34 -53.19 51.43
N ASN A 477 -11.60 -52.92 51.82
CA ASN A 477 -12.12 -51.75 52.54
C ASN A 477 -11.92 -50.34 51.94
N TYR A 478 -12.94 -49.89 51.19
CA TYR A 478 -13.21 -48.47 50.93
C TYR A 478 -13.75 -47.78 52.19
N GLU A 479 -13.01 -46.81 52.73
CA GLU A 479 -13.59 -45.72 53.54
C GLU A 479 -13.70 -44.42 52.71
N HIS A 480 -14.52 -43.48 53.18
CA HIS A 480 -14.92 -42.29 52.42
C HIS A 480 -13.88 -41.16 52.52
N GLY A 481 -12.88 -41.18 51.64
CA GLY A 481 -11.86 -40.13 51.52
C GLY A 481 -12.33 -38.87 50.78
N GLU A 482 -11.88 -37.70 51.23
CA GLU A 482 -12.25 -36.39 50.67
C GLU A 482 -11.80 -36.22 49.20
N THR A 483 -12.56 -35.43 48.43
CA THR A 483 -12.19 -35.03 47.05
C THR A 483 -11.04 -34.03 47.04
N SER A 484 -9.83 -34.54 47.27
CA SER A 484 -8.58 -33.81 47.05
C SER A 484 -8.55 -33.24 45.63
N ASN A 485 -8.44 -31.90 45.50
CA ASN A 485 -8.32 -31.25 44.20
C ASN A 485 -7.15 -31.87 43.42
N GLU A 486 -7.41 -32.46 42.26
CA GLU A 486 -6.36 -32.97 41.38
C GLU A 486 -5.46 -31.81 40.93
N VAL A 487 -4.31 -31.67 41.59
CA VAL A 487 -3.20 -30.84 41.10
C VAL A 487 -2.57 -31.58 39.92
N VAL A 488 -3.22 -31.45 38.75
CA VAL A 488 -2.81 -32.10 37.50
C VAL A 488 -1.32 -31.83 37.27
N GLY A 489 -0.51 -32.87 37.46
CA GLY A 489 0.94 -32.77 37.35
C GLY A 489 1.34 -32.32 35.95
N ARG A 490 2.33 -31.41 35.85
CA ARG A 490 2.77 -30.88 34.55
C ARG A 490 3.22 -32.03 33.63
N MET A 491 2.51 -32.21 32.54
CA MET A 491 2.76 -33.30 31.59
C MET A 491 4.19 -33.19 31.03
N LYS A 492 4.92 -34.31 31.05
CA LYS A 492 6.28 -34.42 30.50
C LYS A 492 6.17 -35.02 29.10
N LEU A 493 6.03 -34.17 28.09
CA LEU A 493 5.79 -34.58 26.70
C LEU A 493 6.96 -34.10 25.82
N PRO A 494 7.86 -34.99 25.35
CA PRO A 494 8.96 -34.59 24.47
C PRO A 494 8.46 -34.02 23.14
N SER A 495 7.30 -34.48 22.64
CA SER A 495 6.65 -33.97 21.42
C SER A 495 6.40 -32.46 21.44
N VAL A 496 6.03 -31.91 22.60
CA VAL A 496 5.81 -30.46 22.80
C VAL A 496 7.13 -29.70 22.65
N SER A 497 8.23 -30.27 23.13
CA SER A 497 9.54 -29.62 23.16
C SER A 497 10.22 -29.66 21.79
N THR A 498 10.07 -30.75 21.04
CA THR A 498 10.53 -30.84 19.64
C THR A 498 9.71 -29.94 18.71
N ALA A 499 8.38 -29.89 18.87
CA ALA A 499 7.52 -29.00 18.09
C ALA A 499 7.84 -27.51 18.33
N LEU A 500 8.09 -27.10 19.58
CA LEU A 500 8.50 -25.73 19.91
C LEU A 500 9.86 -25.36 19.30
N LEU A 501 10.84 -26.25 19.33
CA LEU A 501 12.15 -26.00 18.71
C LEU A 501 12.02 -25.89 17.18
N LEU A 502 11.28 -26.82 16.56
CA LEU A 502 11.02 -26.80 15.12
C LEU A 502 10.30 -25.51 14.70
N ALA A 503 9.34 -25.05 15.50
CA ALA A 503 8.62 -23.80 15.28
C ALA A 503 9.55 -22.57 15.37
N ALA A 504 10.45 -22.51 16.35
CA ALA A 504 11.41 -21.44 16.48
C ALA A 504 12.41 -21.40 15.30
N VAL A 505 12.88 -22.56 14.84
CA VAL A 505 13.79 -22.68 13.68
C VAL A 505 13.08 -22.29 12.38
N ILE A 506 11.88 -22.84 12.12
CA ILE A 506 11.09 -22.47 10.93
C ILE A 506 10.78 -20.97 10.94
N GLY A 507 10.29 -20.43 12.05
CA GLY A 507 9.90 -19.02 12.14
C GLY A 507 11.05 -18.03 12.04
N THR A 508 12.25 -18.39 12.50
CA THR A 508 13.46 -17.57 12.30
C THR A 508 13.98 -17.64 10.87
N ILE A 509 13.92 -18.81 10.22
CA ILE A 509 14.21 -18.93 8.78
C ILE A 509 13.18 -18.13 7.95
N GLU A 510 11.89 -18.20 8.29
CA GLU A 510 10.82 -17.45 7.65
C GLU A 510 11.05 -15.94 7.80
N ALA A 511 11.40 -15.47 9.00
CA ALA A 511 11.73 -14.07 9.27
C ALA A 511 12.93 -13.57 8.43
N LEU A 512 14.02 -14.33 8.39
CA LEU A 512 15.21 -13.99 7.61
C LEU A 512 14.91 -13.97 6.11
N ALA A 513 14.18 -14.96 5.61
CA ALA A 513 13.76 -15.05 4.21
C ALA A 513 12.83 -13.89 3.81
N LEU A 514 11.85 -13.54 4.65
CA LEU A 514 10.98 -12.39 4.43
C LEU A 514 11.74 -11.05 4.51
N PHE A 515 12.64 -10.88 5.47
CA PHE A 515 13.39 -9.63 5.68
C PHE A 515 14.34 -9.32 4.52
N PHE A 516 15.21 -10.27 4.14
CA PHE A 516 16.16 -10.07 3.05
C PHE A 516 15.50 -10.27 1.66
N GLY A 517 14.52 -11.17 1.56
CA GLY A 517 13.80 -11.47 0.32
C GLY A 517 12.68 -10.49 -0.03
N ALA A 518 12.30 -9.55 0.85
CA ALA A 518 11.19 -8.62 0.65
C ALA A 518 11.21 -7.95 -0.74
N GLY A 519 12.39 -7.49 -1.18
CA GLY A 519 12.54 -6.88 -2.50
C GLY A 519 12.28 -7.85 -3.66
N VAL A 520 12.74 -9.10 -3.55
CA VAL A 520 12.53 -10.13 -4.58
C VAL A 520 11.04 -10.51 -4.65
N PHE A 521 10.39 -10.72 -3.50
CA PHE A 521 8.96 -11.07 -3.47
C PHE A 521 8.06 -9.96 -4.02
N LEU A 522 8.36 -8.68 -3.75
CA LEU A 522 7.62 -7.55 -4.32
C LEU A 522 7.81 -7.45 -5.84
N SER A 523 9.01 -7.73 -6.35
CA SER A 523 9.26 -7.82 -7.79
C SER A 523 8.58 -9.04 -8.43
N MET A 524 8.47 -10.18 -7.74
CA MET A 524 7.66 -11.33 -8.20
C MET A 524 6.16 -11.01 -8.29
N MET A 525 5.63 -10.20 -7.36
CA MET A 525 4.26 -9.66 -7.46
C MET A 525 4.07 -8.68 -8.63
N GLY A 526 5.13 -8.32 -9.35
CA GLY A 526 5.09 -7.40 -10.48
C GLY A 526 5.18 -5.92 -10.10
N ILE A 527 5.63 -5.59 -8.88
CA ILE A 527 5.94 -4.21 -8.53
C ILE A 527 7.31 -3.85 -9.12
N SER A 528 7.33 -2.94 -10.11
CA SER A 528 8.56 -2.41 -10.69
C SER A 528 9.35 -1.57 -9.67
N SER A 529 10.67 -1.45 -9.88
CA SER A 529 11.55 -0.61 -9.06
C SER A 529 11.18 0.88 -9.04
N ASN A 530 10.39 1.32 -10.02
CA ASN A 530 9.93 2.70 -10.17
C ASN A 530 8.50 2.94 -9.62
N SER A 531 7.81 1.90 -9.15
CA SER A 531 6.47 2.05 -8.57
C SER A 531 6.53 2.74 -7.21
N PRO A 532 5.68 3.74 -6.91
CA PRO A 532 5.69 4.42 -5.61
C PRO A 532 5.35 3.48 -4.44
N MET A 533 4.68 2.34 -4.69
CA MET A 533 4.43 1.32 -3.65
C MET A 533 5.70 0.60 -3.19
N ARG A 534 6.76 0.60 -4.02
CA ARG A 534 7.86 -0.36 -3.92
C ARG A 534 8.71 -0.19 -2.66
N TYR A 535 8.87 1.04 -2.18
CA TYR A 535 9.57 1.39 -0.94
C TYR A 535 8.70 1.15 0.32
N PRO A 536 7.51 1.76 0.49
CA PRO A 536 6.66 1.53 1.67
C PRO A 536 6.25 0.06 1.83
N ALA A 537 6.02 -0.68 0.74
CA ALA A 537 5.75 -2.12 0.82
C ALA A 537 6.99 -2.89 1.30
N GLN A 538 8.20 -2.57 0.82
CA GLN A 538 9.41 -3.24 1.29
C GLN A 538 9.68 -2.95 2.77
N GLN A 539 9.48 -1.72 3.24
CA GLN A 539 9.59 -1.39 4.67
C GLN A 539 8.57 -2.15 5.52
N PHE A 540 7.28 -2.13 5.13
CA PHE A 540 6.23 -2.81 5.89
C PHE A 540 6.43 -4.33 5.93
N LEU A 541 6.80 -4.95 4.80
CA LEU A 541 7.07 -6.39 4.71
C LEU A 541 8.31 -6.79 5.53
N SER A 542 9.41 -6.04 5.42
CA SER A 542 10.64 -6.32 6.18
C SER A 542 10.43 -6.15 7.69
N LEU A 543 9.65 -5.15 8.11
CA LEU A 543 9.25 -5.02 9.52
C LEU A 543 8.37 -6.20 9.95
N ARG A 544 7.29 -6.50 9.21
CA ARG A 544 6.36 -7.60 9.55
C ARG A 544 7.03 -8.97 9.61
N ALA A 545 8.15 -9.17 8.91
CA ALA A 545 8.99 -10.37 9.02
C ALA A 545 9.43 -10.65 10.47
N LEU A 546 9.68 -9.62 11.28
CA LEU A 546 10.07 -9.75 12.70
C LEU A 546 8.95 -10.36 13.58
N GLY A 547 7.72 -10.37 13.10
CA GLY A 547 6.58 -11.05 13.73
C GLY A 547 6.42 -12.52 13.33
N ALA A 548 7.05 -12.99 12.24
CA ALA A 548 6.96 -14.37 11.79
C ALA A 548 7.35 -15.40 12.88
N PRO A 549 8.43 -15.24 13.67
CA PRO A 549 8.80 -16.21 14.71
C PRO A 549 7.71 -16.37 15.77
N ALA A 550 7.04 -15.26 16.12
CA ALA A 550 5.90 -15.26 17.03
C ALA A 550 4.72 -16.02 16.44
N VAL A 551 4.35 -15.74 15.19
CA VAL A 551 3.24 -16.43 14.48
C VAL A 551 3.48 -17.95 14.39
N VAL A 552 4.70 -18.38 14.04
CA VAL A 552 5.03 -19.82 13.92
C VAL A 552 4.96 -20.53 15.27
N VAL A 553 5.56 -19.95 16.32
CA VAL A 553 5.51 -20.52 17.68
C VAL A 553 4.08 -20.52 18.23
N ALA A 554 3.31 -19.46 18.01
CA ALA A 554 1.89 -19.41 18.40
C ALA A 554 1.07 -20.52 17.71
N LEU A 555 1.30 -20.80 16.43
CA LEU A 555 0.62 -21.87 15.70
C LEU A 555 1.03 -23.27 16.18
N ALA A 556 2.31 -23.49 16.50
CA ALA A 556 2.74 -24.74 17.13
C ALA A 556 2.09 -24.94 18.50
N VAL A 557 2.06 -23.91 19.37
CA VAL A 557 1.39 -23.98 20.69
C VAL A 557 -0.11 -24.19 20.54
N GLN A 558 -0.76 -23.61 19.53
CA GLN A 558 -2.16 -23.94 19.21
C GLN A 558 -2.33 -25.42 18.85
N GLY A 559 -1.41 -26.02 18.10
CA GLY A 559 -1.41 -27.45 17.81
C GLY A 559 -1.28 -28.31 19.07
N VAL A 560 -0.39 -27.93 19.98
CA VAL A 560 -0.23 -28.57 21.30
C VAL A 560 -1.55 -28.53 22.09
N PHE A 561 -2.18 -27.36 22.21
CA PHE A 561 -3.46 -27.21 22.90
C PHE A 561 -4.61 -27.98 22.23
N ARG A 562 -4.64 -28.06 20.89
CA ARG A 562 -5.60 -28.91 20.15
C ARG A 562 -5.37 -30.39 20.43
N GLY A 563 -4.11 -30.84 20.52
CA GLY A 563 -3.76 -32.19 20.99
C GLY A 563 -4.21 -32.46 22.42
N PHE A 564 -4.13 -31.46 23.30
CA PHE A 564 -4.69 -31.49 24.68
C PHE A 564 -6.23 -31.44 24.71
N LYS A 565 -6.91 -31.34 23.56
CA LYS A 565 -8.36 -31.12 23.42
C LYS A 565 -8.86 -29.80 24.06
N ASP A 566 -7.96 -28.85 24.36
CA ASP A 566 -8.29 -27.53 24.89
C ASP A 566 -8.31 -26.49 23.76
N THR A 567 -9.48 -26.29 23.16
CA THR A 567 -9.71 -25.25 22.15
C THR A 567 -9.95 -23.86 22.75
N LYS A 568 -10.17 -23.78 24.07
CA LYS A 568 -10.65 -22.57 24.76
C LYS A 568 -9.50 -21.66 25.17
N THR A 569 -8.39 -22.23 25.66
CA THR A 569 -7.18 -21.47 25.98
C THR A 569 -6.58 -20.77 24.75
N PRO A 570 -6.44 -21.42 23.58
CA PRO A 570 -6.07 -20.75 22.33
C PRO A 570 -6.95 -19.55 21.97
N LEU A 571 -8.27 -19.73 21.96
CA LEU A 571 -9.25 -18.70 21.59
C LEU A 571 -9.11 -17.44 22.45
N LEU A 572 -8.97 -17.61 23.77
CA LEU A 572 -8.80 -16.48 24.69
C LEU A 572 -7.47 -15.74 24.48
N CYS A 573 -6.38 -16.45 24.19
CA CYS A 573 -5.07 -15.83 23.95
C CYS A 573 -5.04 -15.04 22.62
N ILE A 574 -5.67 -15.58 21.56
CA ILE A 574 -5.82 -14.91 20.27
C ILE A 574 -6.70 -13.66 20.40
N GLY A 575 -7.84 -13.77 21.10
CA GLY A 575 -8.73 -12.62 21.35
C GLY A 575 -8.04 -11.48 22.11
N LEU A 576 -7.18 -11.79 23.09
CA LEU A 576 -6.36 -10.80 23.79
C LEU A 576 -5.33 -10.13 22.86
N GLY A 577 -4.67 -10.91 21.99
CA GLY A 577 -3.76 -10.38 20.97
C GLY A 577 -4.46 -9.43 20.00
N ASN A 578 -5.56 -9.88 19.39
CA ASN A 578 -6.35 -9.08 18.45
C ASN A 578 -6.86 -7.79 19.07
N LEU A 579 -7.37 -7.84 20.31
CA LEU A 579 -7.77 -6.65 21.07
C LEU A 579 -6.58 -5.69 21.31
N SER A 580 -5.40 -6.21 21.64
CA SER A 580 -4.19 -5.39 21.77
C SER A 580 -3.79 -4.75 20.43
N SER A 581 -3.97 -5.43 19.30
CA SER A 581 -3.71 -4.89 17.95
C SER A 581 -4.65 -3.71 17.64
N VAL A 582 -5.96 -3.89 17.86
CA VAL A 582 -6.98 -2.85 17.61
C VAL A 582 -6.75 -1.60 18.46
N ILE A 583 -6.24 -1.74 19.68
CA ILE A 583 -5.90 -0.61 20.56
C ILE A 583 -4.57 0.05 20.14
N LEU A 584 -3.55 -0.75 19.80
CA LEU A 584 -2.19 -0.27 19.56
C LEU A 584 -2.02 0.38 18.18
N LEU A 585 -2.80 -0.05 17.17
CA LEU A 585 -2.83 0.51 15.82
C LEU A 585 -3.04 2.04 15.81
N PRO A 586 -4.18 2.61 16.27
CA PRO A 586 -4.39 4.05 16.21
C PRO A 586 -3.42 4.86 17.09
N VAL A 587 -2.90 4.24 18.17
CA VAL A 587 -1.89 4.86 19.03
C VAL A 587 -0.56 5.03 18.29
N LEU A 588 0.02 3.96 17.73
CA LEU A 588 1.29 4.05 17.00
C LEU A 588 1.17 4.81 15.68
N VAL A 589 0.07 4.62 14.95
CA VAL A 589 -0.15 5.24 13.64
C VAL A 589 -0.41 6.74 13.75
N TYR A 590 -1.35 7.18 14.59
CA TYR A 590 -1.77 8.59 14.66
C TYR A 590 -1.22 9.38 15.85
N THR A 591 -1.01 8.76 17.01
CA THR A 591 -0.56 9.50 18.22
C THR A 591 0.96 9.66 18.25
N PHE A 592 1.69 8.64 17.79
CA PHE A 592 3.15 8.70 17.61
C PHE A 592 3.58 9.05 16.17
N HIS A 593 2.61 9.30 15.27
CA HIS A 593 2.84 9.67 13.86
C HIS A 593 3.75 8.72 13.06
N LEU A 594 3.84 7.44 13.46
CA LEU A 594 4.72 6.45 12.80
C LEU A 594 4.14 5.91 11.47
N GLY A 595 2.94 6.33 11.07
CA GLY A 595 2.33 5.96 9.79
C GLY A 595 2.31 4.45 9.54
N ILE A 596 2.72 4.02 8.34
CA ILE A 596 2.72 2.60 7.95
C ILE A 596 3.70 1.75 8.80
N ILE A 597 4.79 2.35 9.31
CA ILE A 597 5.73 1.70 10.24
C ILE A 597 5.03 1.43 11.59
N GLY A 598 4.23 2.39 12.07
CA GLY A 598 3.41 2.23 13.28
C GLY A 598 2.43 1.07 13.17
N ALA A 599 1.82 0.88 12.00
CA ALA A 599 0.94 -0.25 11.74
C ALA A 599 1.68 -1.60 11.76
N ALA A 600 2.87 -1.68 11.12
CA ALA A 600 3.69 -2.88 11.18
C ALA A 600 4.07 -3.24 12.63
N VAL A 601 4.54 -2.26 13.41
CA VAL A 601 4.95 -2.45 14.82
C VAL A 601 3.76 -2.86 15.69
N ALA A 602 2.57 -2.28 15.49
CA ALA A 602 1.36 -2.67 16.23
C ALA A 602 1.02 -4.16 16.05
N THR A 603 1.04 -4.63 14.80
CA THR A 603 0.71 -6.03 14.45
C THR A 603 1.82 -7.02 14.84
N ILE A 604 3.08 -6.60 14.87
CA ILE A 604 4.18 -7.41 15.44
C ILE A 604 4.01 -7.54 16.96
N ALA A 605 3.74 -6.44 17.66
CA ALA A 605 3.58 -6.44 19.12
C ALA A 605 2.38 -7.31 19.56
N SER A 606 1.25 -7.25 18.86
CA SER A 606 0.09 -8.11 19.16
C SER A 606 0.38 -9.60 18.91
N GLN A 607 1.16 -9.95 17.89
CA GLN A 607 1.63 -11.32 17.66
C GLN A 607 2.51 -11.83 18.81
N TYR A 608 3.43 -11.01 19.34
CA TYR A 608 4.20 -11.36 20.53
C TYR A 608 3.32 -11.46 21.79
N VAL A 609 2.31 -10.60 21.97
CA VAL A 609 1.33 -10.70 23.08
C VAL A 609 0.57 -12.03 23.03
N THR A 610 0.08 -12.45 21.86
CA THR A 610 -0.56 -13.77 21.66
C THR A 610 0.41 -14.89 22.03
N THR A 611 1.64 -14.84 21.53
CA THR A 611 2.65 -15.90 21.69
C THR A 611 3.08 -16.07 23.14
N LEU A 612 3.36 -14.97 23.84
CA LEU A 612 3.73 -14.98 25.25
C LEU A 612 2.58 -15.44 26.14
N SER A 613 1.34 -15.06 25.82
CA SER A 613 0.14 -15.54 26.53
C SER A 613 -0.06 -17.05 26.35
N LEU A 614 0.08 -17.55 25.13
CA LEU A 614 0.03 -18.98 24.81
C LEU A 614 1.14 -19.77 25.52
N MET A 615 2.37 -19.28 25.49
CA MET A 615 3.52 -19.91 26.15
C MET A 615 3.38 -19.92 27.68
N TRP A 616 2.85 -18.86 28.30
CA TRP A 616 2.57 -18.85 29.73
C TRP A 616 1.49 -19.89 30.10
N CYS A 617 0.41 -19.96 29.34
CA CYS A 617 -0.62 -20.99 29.52
C CYS A 617 -0.06 -22.41 29.32
N LEU A 618 0.84 -22.62 28.36
CA LEU A 618 1.50 -23.91 28.12
C LEU A 618 2.43 -24.30 29.27
N SER A 619 3.26 -23.38 29.77
CA SER A 619 4.21 -23.61 30.88
C SER A 619 3.54 -24.02 32.21
N LYS A 620 2.22 -23.78 32.35
CA LYS A 620 1.40 -24.26 33.47
C LYS A 620 0.93 -25.71 33.29
N ARG A 621 0.75 -26.18 32.06
CA ARG A 621 0.24 -27.53 31.73
C ARG A 621 1.36 -28.54 31.44
N ALA A 622 2.43 -28.12 30.78
CA ALA A 622 3.53 -28.99 30.34
C ALA A 622 4.88 -28.53 30.89
N THR A 623 5.78 -29.49 31.12
CA THR A 623 7.20 -29.21 31.38
C THR A 623 7.96 -29.32 30.07
N ILE A 624 8.79 -28.32 29.75
CA ILE A 624 9.70 -28.38 28.60
C ILE A 624 10.87 -29.29 28.95
N LEU A 625 11.13 -30.29 28.11
CA LEU A 625 12.22 -31.26 28.25
C LEU A 625 13.27 -31.05 27.14
N PRO A 626 14.51 -31.55 27.29
CA PRO A 626 15.44 -31.59 26.17
C PRO A 626 14.84 -32.41 24.99
N PRO A 627 14.93 -31.91 23.75
CA PRO A 627 14.31 -32.56 22.59
C PRO A 627 15.03 -33.86 22.24
N LYS A 628 14.26 -34.90 21.90
CA LYS A 628 14.74 -36.13 21.26
C LYS A 628 14.40 -36.07 19.77
N PHE A 629 15.38 -36.32 18.90
CA PHE A 629 15.21 -36.19 17.45
C PHE A 629 14.84 -37.51 16.73
N GLU A 630 14.88 -38.65 17.43
CA GLU A 630 14.80 -40.00 16.82
C GLU A 630 13.36 -40.43 16.44
N ASP A 631 12.33 -39.88 17.06
CA ASP A 631 10.92 -40.32 16.89
C ASP A 631 10.16 -39.64 15.72
N LEU A 632 10.84 -38.92 14.82
CA LEU A 632 10.21 -38.14 13.73
C LEU A 632 9.74 -39.01 12.54
N GLN A 633 8.70 -39.81 12.73
CA GLN A 633 8.08 -40.62 11.69
C GLN A 633 7.23 -39.79 10.71
N PHE A 634 7.89 -39.16 9.74
CA PHE A 634 7.24 -38.31 8.72
C PHE A 634 6.35 -39.05 7.70
N ASP A 635 6.65 -40.30 7.39
CA ASP A 635 6.24 -40.94 6.13
C ASP A 635 4.71 -41.16 5.99
N GLY A 636 4.05 -41.59 7.08
CA GLY A 636 2.60 -41.84 7.07
C GLY A 636 1.75 -40.57 6.95
N TYR A 637 2.11 -39.51 7.69
CA TYR A 637 1.32 -38.27 7.75
C TYR A 637 1.50 -37.37 6.52
N ILE A 638 2.66 -37.41 5.86
CA ILE A 638 2.90 -36.67 4.61
C ILE A 638 1.86 -37.01 3.54
N LYS A 639 1.37 -38.26 3.47
CA LYS A 639 0.41 -38.67 2.43
C LYS A 639 -0.96 -38.00 2.57
N SER A 640 -1.52 -37.93 3.78
CA SER A 640 -2.82 -37.28 4.01
C SER A 640 -2.69 -35.76 4.14
N GLY A 641 -1.71 -35.29 4.92
CA GLY A 641 -1.42 -33.86 5.08
C GLY A 641 -1.05 -33.20 3.74
N GLY A 642 -0.26 -33.88 2.91
CA GLY A 642 0.17 -33.39 1.59
C GLY A 642 -0.99 -33.06 0.64
N PHE A 643 -2.09 -33.82 0.65
CA PHE A 643 -3.29 -33.48 -0.13
C PHE A 643 -3.95 -32.18 0.37
N MET A 644 -4.05 -32.00 1.69
CA MET A 644 -4.59 -30.76 2.28
C MET A 644 -3.69 -29.55 2.08
N LEU A 645 -2.38 -29.75 2.06
CA LEU A 645 -1.41 -28.73 1.68
C LEU A 645 -1.52 -28.37 0.20
N GLY A 646 -1.63 -29.35 -0.70
CA GLY A 646 -1.85 -29.13 -2.14
C GLY A 646 -3.12 -28.34 -2.45
N ARG A 647 -4.25 -28.68 -1.80
CA ARG A 647 -5.49 -27.86 -1.84
C ARG A 647 -5.22 -26.43 -1.40
N THR A 648 -4.66 -26.26 -0.21
CA THR A 648 -4.53 -24.96 0.45
C THR A 648 -3.57 -24.06 -0.33
N LEU A 649 -2.45 -24.61 -0.80
CA LEU A 649 -1.48 -23.91 -1.63
C LEU A 649 -2.08 -23.47 -2.97
N SER A 650 -2.87 -24.31 -3.64
CA SER A 650 -3.55 -23.94 -4.90
C SER A 650 -4.45 -22.70 -4.72
N ILE A 651 -5.33 -22.74 -3.71
CA ILE A 651 -6.27 -21.64 -3.43
C ILE A 651 -5.51 -20.34 -3.10
N LEU A 652 -4.49 -20.43 -2.25
CA LEU A 652 -3.69 -19.28 -1.84
C LEU A 652 -2.85 -18.72 -2.99
N LEU A 653 -2.28 -19.57 -3.86
CA LEU A 653 -1.54 -19.12 -5.04
C LEU A 653 -2.45 -18.36 -6.02
N THR A 654 -3.65 -18.88 -6.32
CA THR A 654 -4.59 -18.18 -7.21
C THR A 654 -5.07 -16.85 -6.61
N MET A 655 -5.34 -16.80 -5.30
CA MET A 655 -5.64 -15.54 -4.60
C MET A 655 -4.49 -14.54 -4.66
N THR A 656 -3.27 -15.00 -4.37
CA THR A 656 -2.03 -14.20 -4.42
C THR A 656 -1.75 -13.69 -5.85
N PHE A 657 -2.04 -14.50 -6.87
CA PHE A 657 -1.94 -14.13 -8.27
C PHE A 657 -2.97 -13.04 -8.63
N GLY A 658 -4.19 -13.12 -8.10
CA GLY A 658 -5.18 -12.04 -8.18
C GLY A 658 -4.67 -10.74 -7.56
N THR A 659 -4.07 -10.80 -6.36
CA THR A 659 -3.39 -9.64 -5.74
C THR A 659 -2.24 -9.11 -6.61
N SER A 660 -1.43 -9.98 -7.21
CA SER A 660 -0.35 -9.59 -8.13
C SER A 660 -0.88 -8.86 -9.38
N MET A 661 -2.01 -9.30 -9.95
CA MET A 661 -2.63 -8.59 -11.07
C MET A 661 -3.20 -7.24 -10.65
N ALA A 662 -3.84 -7.16 -9.48
CA ALA A 662 -4.33 -5.89 -8.92
C ALA A 662 -3.17 -4.90 -8.63
N ALA A 663 -2.04 -5.38 -8.12
CA ALA A 663 -0.83 -4.59 -7.90
C ALA A 663 -0.28 -3.96 -9.18
N ARG A 664 -0.26 -4.71 -10.29
CA ARG A 664 0.22 -4.26 -11.61
C ARG A 664 -0.65 -3.16 -12.24
N LEU A 665 -1.91 -3.05 -11.83
CA LEU A 665 -2.81 -1.96 -12.26
C LEU A 665 -2.54 -0.62 -11.54
N GLY A 666 -1.69 -0.61 -10.51
CA GLY A 666 -1.24 0.58 -9.80
C GLY A 666 -1.88 0.81 -8.42
N PRO A 667 -1.45 1.84 -7.66
CA PRO A 667 -1.77 1.99 -6.24
C PRO A 667 -3.26 2.10 -5.95
N LEU A 668 -3.99 2.93 -6.70
CA LEU A 668 -5.44 3.16 -6.50
C LEU A 668 -6.26 1.88 -6.72
N ALA A 669 -5.93 1.12 -7.78
CA ALA A 669 -6.58 -0.14 -8.10
C ALA A 669 -6.29 -1.23 -7.04
N MET A 670 -5.06 -1.29 -6.54
CA MET A 670 -4.67 -2.21 -5.48
C MET A 670 -5.28 -1.82 -4.12
N ALA A 671 -5.36 -0.53 -3.78
CA ALA A 671 -6.04 -0.05 -2.59
C ALA A 671 -7.54 -0.44 -2.59
N ALA A 672 -8.22 -0.23 -3.72
CA ALA A 672 -9.59 -0.67 -3.92
C ALA A 672 -9.75 -2.20 -3.85
N HIS A 673 -8.82 -2.96 -4.45
CA HIS A 673 -8.78 -4.41 -4.35
C HIS A 673 -8.65 -4.87 -2.88
N GLN A 674 -7.78 -4.24 -2.09
CA GLN A 674 -7.56 -4.60 -0.69
C GLN A 674 -8.82 -4.40 0.17
N ILE A 675 -9.55 -3.30 0.00
CA ILE A 675 -10.82 -3.05 0.72
C ILE A 675 -11.84 -4.13 0.37
N CYS A 676 -12.07 -4.34 -0.93
CA CYS A 676 -13.03 -5.33 -1.42
C CYS A 676 -12.66 -6.75 -0.99
N LEU A 677 -11.38 -7.14 -1.06
CA LEU A 677 -10.89 -8.46 -0.66
C LEU A 677 -11.04 -8.71 0.84
N GLN A 678 -10.76 -7.73 1.69
CA GLN A 678 -10.87 -7.89 3.14
C GLN A 678 -12.33 -8.00 3.60
N VAL A 679 -13.24 -7.18 3.06
CA VAL A 679 -14.69 -7.33 3.34
C VAL A 679 -15.21 -8.67 2.82
N TRP A 680 -14.80 -9.07 1.61
CA TRP A 680 -15.19 -10.34 1.00
C TRP A 680 -14.70 -11.56 1.81
N LEU A 681 -13.44 -11.55 2.28
CA LEU A 681 -12.89 -12.60 3.15
C LEU A 681 -13.60 -12.67 4.51
N ALA A 682 -13.76 -11.52 5.17
CA ALA A 682 -14.33 -11.46 6.52
C ALA A 682 -15.77 -11.95 6.57
N VAL A 683 -16.58 -11.63 5.56
CA VAL A 683 -17.96 -12.13 5.46
C VAL A 683 -18.01 -13.61 5.06
N SER A 684 -17.13 -14.05 4.15
CA SER A 684 -17.08 -15.45 3.72
C SER A 684 -16.72 -16.43 4.86
N LEU A 685 -15.90 -16.00 5.81
CA LEU A 685 -15.54 -16.83 6.98
C LEU A 685 -16.71 -17.10 7.93
N LEU A 686 -17.81 -16.34 7.84
CA LEU A 686 -19.05 -16.68 8.56
C LEU A 686 -19.66 -18.01 8.06
N SER A 687 -19.47 -18.34 6.78
CA SER A 687 -19.89 -19.63 6.20
C SER A 687 -18.91 -20.76 6.49
N ASP A 688 -17.63 -20.48 6.72
CA ASP A 688 -16.63 -21.49 7.10
C ASP A 688 -16.93 -22.08 8.50
N ALA A 689 -17.40 -21.24 9.45
CA ALA A 689 -17.82 -21.70 10.77
C ALA A 689 -19.02 -22.66 10.70
N LEU A 690 -19.95 -22.43 9.77
CA LEU A 690 -21.07 -23.33 9.48
C LEU A 690 -20.58 -24.64 8.83
N ALA A 691 -19.60 -24.55 7.92
CA ALA A 691 -18.97 -25.71 7.28
C ALA A 691 -18.23 -26.62 8.27
N ILE A 692 -17.45 -26.05 9.20
CA ILE A 692 -16.76 -26.77 10.29
C ILE A 692 -17.76 -27.47 11.21
N SER A 693 -18.91 -26.85 11.47
CA SER A 693 -19.96 -27.43 12.32
C SER A 693 -20.62 -28.63 11.66
N ALA A 694 -20.90 -28.55 10.35
CA ALA A 694 -21.38 -29.68 9.57
C ALA A 694 -20.32 -30.79 9.41
N GLN A 695 -19.05 -30.43 9.22
CA GLN A 695 -17.92 -31.37 9.18
C GLN A 695 -17.88 -32.26 10.43
N ALA A 696 -18.04 -31.67 11.63
CA ALA A 696 -18.02 -32.42 12.89
C ALA A 696 -19.21 -33.39 13.04
N LEU A 697 -20.42 -32.94 12.68
CA LEU A 697 -21.63 -33.78 12.71
C LEU A 697 -21.57 -34.91 11.68
N ILE A 698 -21.08 -34.63 10.47
CA ILE A 698 -20.95 -35.64 9.42
C ILE A 698 -19.86 -36.65 9.78
N ALA A 699 -18.68 -36.22 10.24
CA ALA A 699 -17.61 -37.14 10.63
C ALA A 699 -18.05 -38.13 11.71
N SER A 700 -18.78 -37.65 12.73
CA SER A 700 -19.31 -38.50 13.80
C SER A 700 -20.47 -39.40 13.36
N SER A 701 -21.37 -38.92 12.49
CA SER A 701 -22.50 -39.73 11.99
C SER A 701 -22.06 -40.77 10.96
N PHE A 702 -21.15 -40.41 10.05
CA PHE A 702 -20.57 -41.28 9.04
C PHE A 702 -19.72 -42.39 9.66
N ALA A 703 -18.93 -42.08 10.71
CA ALA A 703 -18.20 -43.09 11.49
C ALA A 703 -19.11 -44.05 12.29
N ARG A 704 -20.37 -43.68 12.53
CA ARG A 704 -21.43 -44.55 13.10
C ARG A 704 -22.29 -45.24 12.05
N TYR A 705 -21.97 -45.08 10.76
CA TYR A 705 -22.77 -45.55 9.61
C TYR A 705 -24.21 -44.98 9.55
N ASP A 706 -24.51 -43.88 10.24
CA ASP A 706 -25.79 -43.19 10.19
C ASP A 706 -25.87 -42.28 8.95
N TYR A 707 -25.99 -42.93 7.78
CA TYR A 707 -26.13 -42.26 6.50
C TYR A 707 -27.39 -41.41 6.39
N LYS A 708 -28.41 -41.67 7.23
CA LYS A 708 -29.64 -40.87 7.28
C LYS A 708 -29.37 -39.51 7.92
N ARG A 709 -28.76 -39.47 9.12
CA ARG A 709 -28.36 -38.21 9.78
C ARG A 709 -27.32 -37.45 8.92
N VAL A 710 -26.43 -38.14 8.21
CA VAL A 710 -25.54 -37.50 7.21
C VAL A 710 -26.33 -36.85 6.05
N LYS A 711 -27.31 -37.54 5.47
CA LYS A 711 -28.18 -37.01 4.39
C LYS A 711 -28.97 -35.79 4.87
N GLU A 712 -29.53 -35.85 6.08
CA GLU A 712 -30.27 -34.74 6.72
C GLU A 712 -29.38 -33.52 7.02
N VAL A 713 -28.21 -33.70 7.67
CA VAL A 713 -27.23 -32.63 7.92
C VAL A 713 -26.79 -31.98 6.60
N THR A 714 -26.51 -32.78 5.57
CA THR A 714 -26.03 -32.30 4.26
C THR A 714 -27.05 -31.40 3.57
N TYR A 715 -28.31 -31.82 3.46
CA TYR A 715 -29.35 -30.97 2.87
C TYR A 715 -29.68 -29.74 3.73
N PHE A 716 -29.68 -29.88 5.06
CA PHE A 716 -29.95 -28.76 5.96
C PHE A 716 -28.87 -27.68 5.85
N VAL A 717 -27.58 -28.05 5.92
CA VAL A 717 -26.49 -27.07 5.84
C VAL A 717 -26.41 -26.40 4.46
N LEU A 718 -26.61 -27.13 3.36
CA LEU A 718 -26.65 -26.54 2.02
C LEU A 718 -27.80 -25.54 1.85
N LYS A 719 -28.99 -25.87 2.38
CA LYS A 719 -30.15 -24.96 2.36
C LYS A 719 -29.91 -23.72 3.20
N VAL A 720 -29.42 -23.87 4.44
CA VAL A 720 -29.10 -22.75 5.33
C VAL A 720 -28.00 -21.88 4.72
N GLY A 721 -26.95 -22.48 4.17
CA GLY A 721 -25.82 -21.79 3.54
C GLY A 721 -26.23 -20.93 2.34
N PHE A 722 -27.12 -21.44 1.49
CA PHE A 722 -27.66 -20.68 0.35
C PHE A 722 -28.46 -19.45 0.82
N PHE A 723 -29.39 -19.60 1.76
CA PHE A 723 -30.16 -18.48 2.29
C PHE A 723 -29.32 -17.50 3.11
N ALA A 724 -28.33 -17.98 3.86
CA ALA A 724 -27.35 -17.14 4.55
C ALA A 724 -26.53 -16.31 3.55
N GLY A 725 -26.05 -16.93 2.46
CA GLY A 725 -25.35 -16.22 1.39
C GLY A 725 -26.18 -15.12 0.74
N ILE A 726 -27.48 -15.38 0.49
CA ILE A 726 -28.43 -14.36 -0.01
C ILE A 726 -28.63 -13.23 1.00
N ALA A 727 -28.79 -13.56 2.28
CA ALA A 727 -28.91 -12.55 3.35
C ALA A 727 -27.65 -11.67 3.42
N LEU A 728 -26.47 -12.26 3.28
CA LEU A 728 -25.20 -11.54 3.24
C LEU A 728 -25.07 -10.66 1.98
N THR A 729 -25.53 -11.11 0.82
CA THR A 729 -25.64 -10.26 -0.40
C THR A 729 -26.51 -9.03 -0.12
N ILE A 730 -27.69 -9.21 0.48
CA ILE A 730 -28.62 -8.10 0.77
C ILE A 730 -28.02 -7.11 1.78
N VAL A 731 -27.48 -7.62 2.89
CA VAL A 731 -26.84 -6.80 3.94
C VAL A 731 -25.66 -6.01 3.37
N LEU A 732 -24.79 -6.64 2.57
CA LEU A 732 -23.68 -5.94 1.93
C LEU A 732 -24.16 -4.91 0.90
N CYS A 733 -25.06 -5.25 -0.03
CA CYS A 733 -25.61 -4.29 -0.99
C CYS A 733 -26.20 -3.03 -0.32
N ALA A 734 -26.83 -3.18 0.85
CA ALA A 734 -27.39 -2.06 1.60
C ALA A 734 -26.37 -1.24 2.42
N SER A 735 -25.21 -1.81 2.77
CA SER A 735 -24.25 -1.18 3.70
C SER A 735 -22.87 -0.85 3.10
N PHE A 736 -22.52 -1.39 1.94
CA PHE A 736 -21.14 -1.39 1.45
C PHE A 736 -20.56 0.01 1.19
N SER A 737 -21.35 1.02 0.80
CA SER A 737 -20.82 2.40 0.65
C SER A 737 -20.30 2.94 1.97
N ASN A 738 -21.14 2.86 3.02
CA ASN A 738 -20.80 3.30 4.37
C ASN A 738 -19.63 2.50 4.95
N ILE A 739 -19.54 1.20 4.61
CA ILE A 739 -18.40 0.34 4.97
C ILE A 739 -17.13 0.80 4.24
N ALA A 740 -17.16 1.08 2.93
CA ALA A 740 -16.00 1.54 2.16
C ALA A 740 -15.48 2.90 2.67
N GLU A 741 -16.39 3.82 2.99
CA GLU A 741 -16.10 5.12 3.62
C GLU A 741 -15.50 5.00 5.04
N LEU A 742 -15.57 3.81 5.68
CA LEU A 742 -14.85 3.52 6.92
C LEU A 742 -13.34 3.31 6.65
N PHE A 743 -12.97 2.72 5.52
CA PHE A 743 -11.58 2.43 5.16
C PHE A 743 -10.84 3.64 4.60
N THR A 744 -11.47 4.47 3.77
CA THR A 744 -10.81 5.61 3.11
C THR A 744 -11.78 6.76 2.84
N GLN A 745 -11.24 7.98 2.73
CA GLN A 745 -11.95 9.17 2.21
C GLN A 745 -11.51 9.55 0.78
N ASP A 746 -10.61 8.76 0.18
CA ASP A 746 -10.11 9.00 -1.16
C ASP A 746 -11.23 8.74 -2.20
N THR A 747 -11.63 9.80 -2.91
CA THR A 747 -12.74 9.73 -3.86
C THR A 747 -12.43 8.89 -5.10
N GLU A 748 -11.17 8.78 -5.51
CA GLU A 748 -10.77 7.94 -6.65
C GLU A 748 -10.80 6.46 -6.26
N VAL A 749 -10.27 6.11 -5.09
CA VAL A 749 -10.40 4.76 -4.53
C VAL A 749 -11.87 4.39 -4.33
N LEU A 750 -12.69 5.27 -3.75
CA LEU A 750 -14.12 5.01 -3.56
C LEU A 750 -14.90 4.83 -4.89
N GLN A 751 -14.49 5.51 -5.97
CA GLN A 751 -15.04 5.27 -7.31
C GLN A 751 -14.64 3.88 -7.85
N ILE A 752 -13.37 3.47 -7.72
CA ILE A 752 -12.91 2.14 -8.16
C ILE A 752 -13.56 1.03 -7.31
N VAL A 753 -13.67 1.23 -6.00
CA VAL A 753 -14.33 0.32 -5.05
C VAL A 753 -15.79 0.06 -5.46
N LYS A 754 -16.51 1.06 -5.98
CA LYS A 754 -17.89 0.87 -6.50
C LYS A 754 -18.00 -0.18 -7.61
N SER A 755 -16.98 -0.35 -8.46
CA SER A 755 -16.98 -1.46 -9.44
C SER A 755 -16.79 -2.84 -8.81
N GLY A 756 -16.15 -2.91 -7.63
CA GLY A 756 -15.96 -4.15 -6.87
C GLY A 756 -17.22 -4.62 -6.16
N VAL A 757 -18.13 -3.71 -5.78
CA VAL A 757 -19.36 -4.01 -5.02
C VAL A 757 -20.16 -5.13 -5.63
N LEU A 758 -20.37 -5.10 -6.96
CA LEU A 758 -21.16 -6.11 -7.67
C LEU A 758 -20.58 -7.52 -7.46
N PHE A 759 -19.27 -7.67 -7.60
CA PHE A 759 -18.58 -8.94 -7.38
C PHE A 759 -18.60 -9.35 -5.90
N VAL A 760 -18.31 -8.42 -4.99
CA VAL A 760 -18.25 -8.72 -3.55
C VAL A 760 -19.61 -9.17 -3.02
N CYS A 761 -20.70 -8.52 -3.41
CA CYS A 761 -22.04 -8.86 -2.95
C CYS A 761 -22.63 -10.08 -3.68
N ALA A 762 -22.53 -10.15 -5.01
CA ALA A 762 -23.17 -11.23 -5.78
C ALA A 762 -22.50 -12.59 -5.61
N THR A 763 -21.24 -12.66 -5.18
CA THR A 763 -20.54 -13.93 -4.95
C THR A 763 -20.86 -14.61 -3.61
N GLN A 764 -21.48 -13.92 -2.64
CA GLN A 764 -21.70 -14.50 -1.30
C GLN A 764 -22.49 -15.84 -1.28
N PRO A 765 -23.52 -16.10 -2.11
CA PRO A 765 -24.18 -17.40 -2.18
C PRO A 765 -23.25 -18.50 -2.74
N ILE A 766 -22.40 -18.14 -3.70
CA ILE A 766 -21.42 -19.04 -4.33
C ILE A 766 -20.31 -19.38 -3.32
N ASN A 767 -19.78 -18.37 -2.63
CA ASN A 767 -18.80 -18.52 -1.56
C ASN A 767 -19.35 -19.46 -0.47
N SER A 768 -20.53 -19.14 0.06
CA SER A 768 -21.14 -19.88 1.17
C SER A 768 -21.26 -21.37 0.86
N LEU A 769 -21.75 -21.71 -0.34
CA LEU A 769 -21.81 -23.10 -0.80
C LEU A 769 -20.41 -23.71 -1.02
N ALA A 770 -19.45 -22.97 -1.58
CA ALA A 770 -18.08 -23.46 -1.78
C ALA A 770 -17.36 -23.83 -0.46
N PHE A 771 -17.50 -23.00 0.59
CA PHE A 771 -16.97 -23.32 1.92
C PHE A 771 -17.68 -24.52 2.54
N ILE A 772 -19.02 -24.61 2.40
CA ILE A 772 -19.79 -25.76 2.88
C ILE A 772 -19.35 -27.05 2.20
N PHE A 773 -19.12 -27.07 0.88
CA PHE A 773 -18.64 -28.26 0.18
C PHE A 773 -17.27 -28.73 0.70
N ASP A 774 -16.35 -27.83 1.07
CA ASP A 774 -15.10 -28.25 1.73
C ASP A 774 -15.39 -28.98 3.05
N GLY A 775 -16.25 -28.41 3.92
CA GLY A 775 -16.65 -29.03 5.18
C GLY A 775 -17.35 -30.39 5.00
N LEU A 776 -18.20 -30.51 3.97
CA LEU A 776 -18.83 -31.78 3.59
C LEU A 776 -17.78 -32.83 3.16
N HIS A 777 -16.84 -32.47 2.27
CA HIS A 777 -15.75 -33.37 1.85
C HIS A 777 -14.87 -33.80 3.02
N TYR A 778 -14.58 -32.89 3.96
CA TYR A 778 -13.79 -33.19 5.14
C TYR A 778 -14.55 -34.07 6.14
N GLY A 779 -15.87 -33.92 6.25
CA GLY A 779 -16.71 -34.78 7.09
C GLY A 779 -16.66 -36.25 6.66
N VAL A 780 -16.65 -36.53 5.35
CA VAL A 780 -16.51 -37.89 4.80
C VAL A 780 -15.07 -38.29 4.45
N SER A 781 -14.07 -37.48 4.85
CA SER A 781 -12.63 -37.71 4.61
C SER A 781 -12.21 -37.87 3.13
N ASP A 782 -12.91 -37.22 2.20
CA ASP A 782 -12.67 -37.26 0.74
C ASP A 782 -11.52 -36.33 0.31
N PHE A 783 -10.40 -36.40 1.06
CA PHE A 783 -9.29 -35.46 1.01
C PHE A 783 -8.55 -35.45 -0.34
N SER A 784 -8.46 -36.59 -1.02
CA SER A 784 -7.83 -36.71 -2.33
C SER A 784 -8.65 -36.00 -3.41
N TYR A 785 -9.97 -36.15 -3.42
CA TYR A 785 -10.84 -35.41 -4.33
C TYR A 785 -10.74 -33.89 -4.08
N ALA A 786 -10.85 -33.46 -2.82
CA ALA A 786 -10.76 -32.04 -2.45
C ALA A 786 -9.41 -31.39 -2.83
N ALA A 787 -8.33 -32.18 -2.89
CA ALA A 787 -7.03 -31.74 -3.40
C ALA A 787 -7.03 -31.60 -4.93
N TYR A 788 -7.32 -32.68 -5.67
CA TYR A 788 -7.26 -32.66 -7.13
C TYR A 788 -8.26 -31.66 -7.75
N SER A 789 -9.47 -31.53 -7.20
CA SER A 789 -10.44 -30.52 -7.63
C SER A 789 -9.91 -29.11 -7.39
N SER A 790 -9.43 -28.80 -6.18
CA SER A 790 -8.89 -27.47 -5.85
C SER A 790 -7.63 -27.10 -6.64
N MET A 791 -6.79 -28.07 -7.02
CA MET A 791 -5.63 -27.85 -7.89
C MET A 791 -6.06 -27.58 -9.35
N THR A 792 -7.01 -28.35 -9.87
CA THR A 792 -7.55 -28.16 -11.23
C THR A 792 -8.28 -26.81 -11.36
N VAL A 793 -9.12 -26.49 -10.39
CA VAL A 793 -9.89 -25.24 -10.35
C VAL A 793 -8.98 -24.03 -10.15
N GLY A 794 -7.97 -24.12 -9.29
CA GLY A 794 -6.96 -23.07 -9.15
C GLY A 794 -6.20 -22.81 -10.45
N ALA A 795 -5.80 -23.86 -11.18
CA ALA A 795 -5.13 -23.72 -12.47
C ALA A 795 -6.00 -22.99 -13.51
N ILE A 796 -7.26 -23.43 -13.70
CA ILE A 796 -8.21 -22.80 -14.63
C ILE A 796 -8.45 -21.31 -14.29
N SER A 797 -8.67 -21.01 -13.01
CA SER A 797 -8.87 -19.64 -12.54
C SER A 797 -7.62 -18.78 -12.67
N SER A 798 -6.42 -19.35 -12.53
CA SER A 798 -5.15 -18.63 -12.73
C SER A 798 -4.94 -18.27 -14.20
N VAL A 799 -5.34 -19.12 -15.15
CA VAL A 799 -5.35 -18.78 -16.59
C VAL A 799 -6.31 -17.62 -16.86
N CYS A 800 -7.52 -17.65 -16.28
CA CYS A 800 -8.48 -16.54 -16.38
C CYS A 800 -7.90 -15.23 -15.83
N LEU A 801 -7.28 -15.28 -14.64
CA LEU A 801 -6.61 -14.12 -14.02
C LEU A 801 -5.43 -13.58 -14.82
N PHE A 802 -4.77 -14.37 -15.67
CA PHE A 802 -3.66 -13.88 -16.50
C PHE A 802 -4.15 -13.03 -17.69
N TYR A 803 -5.28 -13.40 -18.30
CA TYR A 803 -5.79 -12.72 -19.50
C TYR A 803 -6.86 -11.65 -19.19
N ALA A 804 -7.79 -11.90 -18.26
CA ALA A 804 -8.93 -11.02 -18.05
C ALA A 804 -8.58 -9.58 -17.60
N PRO A 805 -7.57 -9.33 -16.74
CA PRO A 805 -7.21 -7.97 -16.33
C PRO A 805 -6.66 -7.11 -17.48
N SER A 806 -6.07 -7.70 -18.51
CA SER A 806 -5.55 -6.98 -19.68
C SER A 806 -6.65 -6.36 -20.54
N PHE A 807 -7.86 -6.92 -20.50
CA PHE A 807 -9.03 -6.40 -21.23
C PHE A 807 -9.98 -5.59 -20.33
N PHE A 808 -10.18 -6.03 -19.07
CA PHE A 808 -11.21 -5.49 -18.17
C PHE A 808 -10.66 -4.79 -16.93
N GLY A 809 -9.34 -4.64 -16.78
CA GLY A 809 -8.72 -4.03 -15.60
C GLY A 809 -9.06 -4.76 -14.30
N LEU A 810 -9.36 -4.01 -13.24
CA LEU A 810 -9.65 -4.58 -11.91
C LEU A 810 -10.88 -5.51 -11.89
N PRO A 811 -12.00 -5.21 -12.59
CA PRO A 811 -13.08 -6.18 -12.83
C PRO A 811 -12.61 -7.53 -13.41
N GLY A 812 -11.56 -7.56 -14.24
CA GLY A 812 -10.97 -8.80 -14.76
C GLY A 812 -10.33 -9.66 -13.67
N VAL A 813 -9.74 -9.05 -12.63
CA VAL A 813 -9.24 -9.76 -11.45
C VAL A 813 -10.42 -10.37 -10.66
N TRP A 814 -11.48 -9.60 -10.45
CA TRP A 814 -12.67 -10.06 -9.73
C TRP A 814 -13.45 -11.14 -10.48
N LEU A 815 -13.44 -11.13 -11.82
CA LEU A 815 -13.97 -12.21 -12.64
C LEU A 815 -13.21 -13.53 -12.40
N GLY A 816 -11.87 -13.50 -12.35
CA GLY A 816 -11.07 -14.70 -12.08
C GLY A 816 -11.23 -15.26 -10.66
N LEU A 817 -11.38 -14.39 -9.65
CA LEU A 817 -11.71 -14.81 -8.28
C LEU A 817 -13.15 -15.34 -8.15
N THR A 818 -14.10 -14.76 -8.89
CA THR A 818 -15.49 -15.25 -8.99
C THR A 818 -15.52 -16.63 -9.64
N LEU A 819 -14.77 -16.82 -10.73
CA LEU A 819 -14.62 -18.11 -11.41
C LEU A 819 -14.03 -19.17 -10.46
N LEU A 820 -13.05 -18.81 -9.63
CA LEU A 820 -12.49 -19.71 -8.62
C LEU A 820 -13.58 -20.24 -7.67
N MET A 821 -14.42 -19.37 -7.10
CA MET A 821 -15.49 -19.85 -6.21
C MET A 821 -16.60 -20.59 -6.95
N ALA A 822 -16.99 -20.14 -8.15
CA ALA A 822 -18.01 -20.80 -8.97
C ALA A 822 -17.60 -22.23 -9.36
N LEU A 823 -16.35 -22.44 -9.76
CA LEU A 823 -15.81 -23.75 -10.08
C LEU A 823 -15.64 -24.64 -8.83
N ARG A 824 -15.32 -24.07 -7.66
CA ARG A 824 -15.29 -24.81 -6.38
C ARG A 824 -16.68 -25.31 -5.99
N MET A 825 -17.69 -24.43 -6.10
CA MET A 825 -19.10 -24.78 -5.90
C MET A 825 -19.55 -25.88 -6.88
N ALA A 826 -19.22 -25.74 -8.17
CA ALA A 826 -19.56 -26.73 -9.20
C ALA A 826 -18.90 -28.10 -8.94
N ALA A 827 -17.63 -28.13 -8.54
CA ALA A 827 -16.94 -29.37 -8.18
C ALA A 827 -17.62 -30.11 -7.01
N GLY A 828 -17.99 -29.37 -5.94
CA GLY A 828 -18.74 -29.94 -4.82
C GLY A 828 -20.07 -30.57 -5.23
N ILE A 829 -20.86 -29.86 -6.05
CA ILE A 829 -22.12 -30.36 -6.63
C ILE A 829 -21.86 -31.63 -7.47
N MET A 830 -20.89 -31.60 -8.38
CA MET A 830 -20.55 -32.74 -9.24
C MET A 830 -20.16 -33.98 -8.42
N ARG A 831 -19.45 -33.82 -7.30
CA ARG A 831 -19.03 -34.94 -6.46
C ARG A 831 -20.16 -35.56 -5.64
N LEU A 832 -21.15 -34.78 -5.23
CA LEU A 832 -22.39 -35.27 -4.61
C LEU A 832 -23.28 -35.99 -5.65
N CYS A 833 -23.27 -35.53 -6.90
CA CYS A 833 -23.96 -36.17 -8.02
C CYS A 833 -23.27 -37.46 -8.53
N TRP A 834 -22.07 -37.82 -8.03
CA TRP A 834 -21.31 -38.95 -8.56
C TRP A 834 -21.64 -40.28 -7.86
N LYS A 835 -22.34 -41.19 -8.55
CA LYS A 835 -22.78 -42.51 -8.03
C LYS A 835 -21.68 -43.40 -7.44
N THR A 836 -20.43 -43.26 -7.88
CA THR A 836 -19.28 -44.04 -7.38
C THR A 836 -18.40 -43.27 -6.37
N GLY A 837 -18.87 -42.12 -5.89
CA GLY A 837 -18.23 -41.38 -4.79
C GLY A 837 -18.66 -41.90 -3.40
N PRO A 838 -18.11 -41.33 -2.31
CA PRO A 838 -18.51 -41.68 -0.94
C PRO A 838 -19.99 -41.33 -0.63
N TRP A 839 -20.64 -40.56 -1.50
CA TRP A 839 -22.01 -40.05 -1.37
C TRP A 839 -23.10 -40.94 -2.01
N TRP A 840 -22.79 -42.18 -2.38
CA TRP A 840 -23.71 -43.13 -3.05
C TRP A 840 -25.10 -43.21 -2.38
N PHE A 841 -25.16 -43.18 -1.05
CA PHE A 841 -26.39 -43.22 -0.25
C PHE A 841 -27.31 -42.00 -0.42
N LEU A 842 -26.82 -40.87 -0.95
CA LEU A 842 -27.69 -39.73 -1.26
C LEU A 842 -28.68 -40.06 -2.39
N GLN A 843 -28.27 -40.90 -3.34
CA GLN A 843 -29.04 -41.23 -4.55
C GLN A 843 -29.82 -42.55 -4.45
N GLN A 844 -29.77 -43.22 -3.30
CA GLN A 844 -30.79 -44.20 -2.96
C GLN A 844 -32.00 -43.46 -2.38
N ASP A 845 -33.09 -43.48 -3.14
CA ASP A 845 -34.41 -43.11 -2.64
C ASP A 845 -35.02 -44.27 -1.84
N THR A 846 -36.00 -43.93 -0.99
CA THR A 846 -36.56 -44.80 0.05
C THR A 846 -37.50 -45.89 -0.49
N GLU A 847 -36.93 -46.86 -1.21
CA GLU A 847 -37.59 -48.11 -1.65
C GLU A 847 -37.45 -49.27 -0.64
N ILE A 848 -37.16 -48.98 0.64
CA ILE A 848 -37.16 -49.98 1.74
C ILE A 848 -38.15 -49.55 2.83
N SER A 849 -39.42 -49.39 2.45
CA SER A 849 -40.52 -49.22 3.41
C SER A 849 -41.82 -49.89 2.93
N LYS A 850 -41.71 -51.01 2.21
CA LYS A 850 -42.80 -51.95 1.89
C LYS A 850 -42.32 -53.40 1.91
N VAL A 851 -42.01 -53.91 3.10
CA VAL A 851 -42.22 -55.35 3.36
C VAL A 851 -43.72 -55.51 3.64
N PRO A 852 -44.47 -56.31 2.87
CA PRO A 852 -45.87 -56.57 3.17
C PRO A 852 -45.99 -57.62 4.29
N SER A 853 -46.68 -57.22 5.38
CA SER A 853 -47.20 -58.06 6.48
C SER A 853 -46.24 -59.11 7.05
#